data_AF-A0AAU3IPJ0-F1
#
_entry.id   AF-A0AAU3IPJ0-F1
#
_cell.length_a   1.000
_cell.length_b   1.000
_cell.length_c   1.000
_cell.angle_alpha   90.00
_cell.angle_beta   90.00
_cell.angle_gamma   90.00
#
_symmetry.space_group_name_H-M   'P 1'
#
loop_
_entity.id
_entity.type
_entity.pdbx_description
1 polymer ?
#
loop_
_entity_poly.entity_id
_entity_poly.type
_entity_poly.pdbx_seq_one_letter_code
_entity_poly.pdbx_strand_id
1 'polypeptide(L)'
;MDTVAFWSRRLAEHLVPAEAASAGRVGEAYVAGGRRRRDLLRAAAAEPGGFGGVGAGELPIILDALRVVSGDLLGLLASHPLVNLLMILALRSGRPAAGFGVPPRAPRPGPAASSGHTASPDPAASPDPTPVLDQTIAGLRNRLRAQGVAGDRAESLTYDTLKLVFQQDRDPAEIEAFLRALSGSPPAGPPAGPATTRALAGRGGDSSDWLLPPWLWFYFLGVLAPGVPGALDGLRQDADGMTVLVGSLLTNAERGAAALLTATGALEFLPALLLLAGIAGVLFPGARGRWAEHRHRLLPSDDPVIEAMTAFVRSHAPAAGVRLGERHDRLARVYPVGWREARVAVYPPLVSLWSRDREAARAVLLHEVAHLRQGDHLIVGLAGPFAWVVRMWGAALAVLTPVSAVYLVADGAGGSSLFAAVLKVVAALPITLILPVAGLWAAELSADRYAMSAVGPAALARALGPARPRAHPVLRALALLSHPPLRLRLWAARLWPGGTAALAALWPLAIVVRIAAIVVFQLIALNLTGSSFGESVRTVIGGLPEWLSPARTQLTEITALLVAWPLIAPLWLRVWTPVHASRQRFAPYLVSALVPGLLASGTLGAGPSTGSGQAGPVPGATATVTAVVTTAAPQATADRTGLIDDRPWTGQELPVDLRIQAPYRKLEQHGDDPEWRSVAAGWLGAGVWRAERDGRLAFSDLAKRPGLRPTEGGWLRIGDTVTFWLPVERDAAGETMIIEINGTIDLSGGQAVMDALWARKPDGSAADLGSFPALEFTAVLDVSTAP
;
A
#
# COMPACT_ATOMS: atom_id res chain seq x y z
N MET A 1 -43.95 -43.08 3.37
CA MET A 1 -42.54 -43.02 3.81
C MET A 1 -41.59 -42.85 2.63
N ASP A 2 -41.92 -43.39 1.45
CA ASP A 2 -41.07 -43.27 0.25
C ASP A 2 -40.81 -41.81 -0.18
N THR A 3 -41.81 -40.93 -0.07
CA THR A 3 -41.69 -39.50 -0.44
C THR A 3 -40.57 -38.75 0.29
N VAL A 4 -40.34 -39.04 1.58
CA VAL A 4 -39.28 -38.37 2.37
C VAL A 4 -37.91 -38.85 1.94
N ALA A 5 -37.74 -40.16 1.71
CA ALA A 5 -36.49 -40.73 1.27
C ALA A 5 -36.12 -40.24 -0.14
N PHE A 6 -37.12 -40.18 -1.04
CA PHE A 6 -36.99 -39.66 -2.39
C PHE A 6 -36.54 -38.19 -2.40
N TRP A 7 -37.25 -37.30 -1.69
CA TRP A 7 -36.91 -35.87 -1.66
C TRP A 7 -35.58 -35.59 -0.97
N SER A 8 -35.25 -36.35 0.08
CA SER A 8 -33.95 -36.21 0.76
C SER A 8 -32.80 -36.61 -0.18
N ARG A 9 -32.94 -37.70 -0.94
CA ARG A 9 -31.98 -38.10 -1.97
C ARG A 9 -31.83 -37.03 -3.04
N ARG A 10 -32.95 -36.49 -3.52
CA ARG A 10 -32.95 -35.44 -4.56
C ARG A 10 -32.26 -34.16 -4.09
N LEU A 11 -32.55 -33.71 -2.87
CA LEU A 11 -31.87 -32.57 -2.23
C LEU A 11 -30.36 -32.83 -2.16
N ALA A 12 -29.96 -34.02 -1.73
CA ALA A 12 -28.55 -34.38 -1.64
C ALA A 12 -27.86 -34.42 -3.00
N GLU A 13 -28.44 -35.06 -4.01
CA GLU A 13 -27.88 -35.12 -5.37
C GLU A 13 -27.59 -33.73 -5.96
N HIS A 14 -28.38 -32.72 -5.62
CA HIS A 14 -28.23 -31.37 -6.18
C HIS A 14 -27.40 -30.44 -5.29
N LEU A 15 -27.51 -30.57 -3.96
CA LEU A 15 -26.93 -29.60 -3.01
C LEU A 15 -25.67 -30.13 -2.32
N VAL A 16 -25.62 -31.44 -2.07
CA VAL A 16 -24.53 -32.15 -1.39
C VAL A 16 -24.32 -33.57 -1.94
N PRO A 17 -23.78 -33.71 -3.17
CA PRO A 17 -23.73 -35.00 -3.87
C PRO A 17 -23.03 -36.13 -3.10
N ALA A 18 -22.06 -35.77 -2.24
CA ALA A 18 -21.35 -36.71 -1.38
C ALA A 18 -22.27 -37.46 -0.39
N GLU A 19 -23.45 -36.93 -0.09
CA GLU A 19 -24.42 -37.51 0.85
C GLU A 19 -25.57 -38.25 0.15
N ALA A 20 -25.63 -38.24 -1.18
CA ALA A 20 -26.74 -38.82 -1.95
C ALA A 20 -27.01 -40.30 -1.61
N ALA A 21 -25.93 -41.08 -1.38
CA ALA A 21 -26.03 -42.49 -1.03
C ALA A 21 -26.67 -42.76 0.35
N SER A 22 -26.57 -41.83 1.30
CA SER A 22 -27.11 -41.95 2.66
C SER A 22 -28.40 -41.15 2.88
N ALA A 23 -28.71 -40.23 1.96
CA ALA A 23 -29.76 -39.22 2.09
C ALA A 23 -31.16 -39.75 2.41
N GLY A 24 -31.56 -40.88 1.80
CA GLY A 24 -32.87 -41.48 2.09
C GLY A 24 -33.02 -41.88 3.56
N ARG A 25 -31.99 -42.53 4.12
CA ARG A 25 -31.94 -42.93 5.54
C ARG A 25 -31.87 -41.72 6.47
N VAL A 26 -31.15 -40.67 6.06
CA VAL A 26 -31.07 -39.40 6.81
C VAL A 26 -32.44 -38.73 6.88
N GLY A 27 -33.16 -38.66 5.77
CA GLY A 27 -34.52 -38.11 5.70
C GLY A 27 -35.51 -38.83 6.61
N GLU A 28 -35.55 -40.15 6.51
CA GLU A 28 -36.42 -40.99 7.35
C GLU A 28 -36.11 -40.83 8.85
N ALA A 29 -34.83 -40.87 9.22
CA ALA A 29 -34.40 -40.68 10.59
C ALA A 29 -34.66 -39.25 11.09
N TYR A 30 -34.60 -38.24 10.20
CA TYR A 30 -34.95 -36.87 10.52
C TYR A 30 -36.46 -36.76 10.84
N VAL A 31 -37.34 -37.26 9.96
CA VAL A 31 -38.80 -37.21 10.17
C VAL A 31 -39.24 -38.02 11.39
N ALA A 32 -38.68 -39.21 11.60
CA ALA A 32 -38.98 -40.05 12.77
C ALA A 32 -38.70 -39.34 14.11
N GLY A 33 -37.77 -38.37 14.13
CA GLY A 33 -37.50 -37.55 15.30
C GLY A 33 -36.88 -38.26 16.49
N GLY A 34 -37.02 -37.65 17.67
CA GLY A 34 -36.58 -38.22 18.94
C GLY A 34 -35.06 -38.47 19.02
N ARG A 35 -34.68 -39.70 19.41
CA ARG A 35 -33.26 -40.10 19.53
C ARG A 35 -32.57 -40.18 18.17
N ARG A 36 -33.17 -40.82 17.16
CA ARG A 36 -32.56 -41.00 15.83
C ARG A 36 -32.13 -39.69 15.17
N ARG A 37 -32.96 -38.64 15.24
CA ARG A 37 -32.59 -37.31 14.74
C ARG A 37 -31.48 -36.65 15.57
N ARG A 38 -31.53 -36.78 16.90
CA ARG A 38 -30.46 -36.27 17.77
C ARG A 38 -29.15 -37.00 17.53
N ASP A 39 -29.19 -38.28 17.20
CA ASP A 39 -28.01 -39.07 16.89
C ASP A 39 -27.43 -38.66 15.52
N LEU A 40 -28.26 -38.33 14.53
CA LEU A 40 -27.79 -37.69 13.28
C LEU A 40 -27.09 -36.35 13.55
N LEU A 41 -27.66 -35.50 14.41
CA LEU A 41 -27.10 -34.19 14.75
C LEU A 41 -25.95 -34.25 15.79
N ARG A 42 -25.79 -35.36 16.53
CA ARG A 42 -24.71 -35.59 17.51
C ARG A 42 -23.54 -36.37 16.95
N ALA A 43 -23.76 -37.37 16.10
CA ALA A 43 -22.70 -38.03 15.34
C ALA A 43 -21.94 -36.99 14.47
N ALA A 44 -22.64 -35.93 14.09
CA ALA A 44 -22.14 -34.70 13.50
C ALA A 44 -21.22 -33.83 14.41
N ALA A 45 -21.29 -33.99 15.74
CA ALA A 45 -20.68 -33.07 16.70
C ALA A 45 -19.76 -33.72 17.76
N ALA A 46 -19.74 -35.05 17.91
CA ALA A 46 -18.85 -35.71 18.87
C ALA A 46 -18.59 -37.19 18.55
N GLU A 47 -17.32 -37.53 18.28
CA GLU A 47 -16.62 -38.58 19.03
C GLU A 47 -15.09 -38.28 19.10
N PRO A 48 -14.48 -38.33 20.29
CA PRO A 48 -13.03 -38.32 20.44
C PRO A 48 -12.49 -39.75 20.31
N GLY A 49 -11.86 -40.08 19.17
CA GLY A 49 -10.95 -41.22 19.06
C GLY A 49 -11.17 -42.25 17.94
N GLY A 50 -12.18 -42.11 17.07
CA GLY A 50 -12.41 -43.04 15.96
C GLY A 50 -11.85 -42.55 14.62
N PHE A 51 -11.04 -43.36 13.94
CA PHE A 51 -10.67 -43.15 12.54
C PHE A 51 -11.89 -43.41 11.64
N GLY A 52 -12.28 -42.39 10.84
CA GLY A 52 -13.31 -42.52 9.79
C GLY A 52 -14.67 -41.89 10.12
N GLY A 53 -14.72 -40.61 10.50
CA GLY A 53 -15.97 -39.86 10.64
C GLY A 53 -16.04 -38.73 9.61
N VAL A 54 -16.82 -38.92 8.54
CA VAL A 54 -17.26 -37.84 7.65
C VAL A 54 -17.96 -36.79 8.53
N GLY A 55 -17.61 -35.52 8.39
CA GLY A 55 -18.24 -34.44 9.16
C GLY A 55 -19.76 -34.46 9.04
N ALA A 56 -20.45 -33.76 9.94
CA ALA A 56 -21.88 -33.49 9.84
C ALA A 56 -22.25 -33.16 8.38
N GLY A 57 -22.97 -34.06 7.73
CA GLY A 57 -23.47 -33.77 6.40
C GLY A 57 -24.26 -32.46 6.40
N GLU A 58 -24.20 -31.68 5.31
CA GLU A 58 -25.02 -30.48 5.21
C GLU A 58 -26.51 -30.85 5.03
N LEU A 59 -26.84 -32.09 4.61
CA LEU A 59 -28.23 -32.51 4.39
C LEU A 59 -29.09 -32.45 5.68
N PRO A 60 -28.69 -33.03 6.84
CA PRO A 60 -29.43 -32.83 8.10
C PRO A 60 -29.68 -31.37 8.47
N ILE A 61 -28.74 -30.47 8.14
CA ILE A 61 -28.83 -29.03 8.42
C ILE A 61 -29.84 -28.37 7.47
N ILE A 62 -29.81 -28.73 6.18
CA ILE A 62 -30.78 -28.27 5.17
C ILE A 62 -32.19 -28.74 5.53
N LEU A 63 -32.36 -30.01 5.94
CA LEU A 63 -33.66 -30.56 6.37
C LEU A 63 -34.19 -29.84 7.62
N ASP A 64 -33.31 -29.47 8.56
CA ASP A 64 -33.70 -28.67 9.74
C ASP A 64 -34.11 -27.25 9.39
N ALA A 65 -33.42 -26.62 8.46
CA ALA A 65 -33.78 -25.30 7.96
C ALA A 65 -35.13 -25.35 7.22
N LEU A 66 -35.32 -26.32 6.32
CA LEU A 66 -36.59 -26.54 5.60
C LEU A 66 -37.76 -26.81 6.54
N ARG A 67 -37.56 -27.59 7.61
CA ARG A 67 -38.59 -27.84 8.61
C ARG A 67 -39.07 -26.52 9.25
N VAL A 68 -38.15 -25.63 9.60
CA VAL A 68 -38.49 -24.35 10.26
C VAL A 68 -39.35 -23.46 9.37
N VAL A 69 -39.11 -23.47 8.05
CA VAL A 69 -39.86 -22.63 7.09
C VAL A 69 -40.97 -23.39 6.34
N SER A 70 -41.22 -24.66 6.68
CA SER A 70 -42.16 -25.52 5.96
C SER A 70 -43.61 -25.01 5.99
N GLY A 71 -44.03 -24.34 7.06
CA GLY A 71 -45.36 -23.73 7.15
C GLY A 71 -45.55 -22.60 6.13
N ASP A 72 -44.57 -21.70 6.02
CA ASP A 72 -44.57 -20.59 5.06
C ASP A 72 -44.51 -21.13 3.62
N LEU A 73 -43.68 -22.15 3.37
CA LEU A 73 -43.58 -22.82 2.08
C LEU A 73 -44.88 -23.52 1.67
N LEU A 74 -45.58 -24.18 2.60
CA LEU A 74 -46.89 -24.79 2.33
C LEU A 74 -47.95 -23.74 1.98
N GLY A 75 -47.91 -22.58 2.66
CA GLY A 75 -48.77 -21.44 2.32
C GLY A 75 -48.49 -20.90 0.91
N LEU A 76 -47.21 -20.79 0.53
CA LEU A 76 -46.79 -20.38 -0.82
C LEU A 76 -47.22 -21.39 -1.88
N LEU A 77 -47.07 -22.69 -1.64
CA LEU A 77 -47.49 -23.75 -2.58
C LEU A 77 -49.01 -23.80 -2.78
N ALA A 78 -49.79 -23.48 -1.75
CA ALA A 78 -51.25 -23.40 -1.83
C ALA A 78 -51.73 -22.13 -2.57
N SER A 79 -50.92 -21.07 -2.57
CA SER A 79 -51.18 -19.86 -3.35
C SER A 79 -50.92 -20.09 -4.84
N HIS A 80 -51.85 -19.67 -5.69
CA HIS A 80 -51.96 -19.99 -7.14
C HIS A 80 -50.65 -20.19 -7.94
N PRO A 81 -50.64 -21.05 -8.99
CA PRO A 81 -49.46 -21.34 -9.82
C PRO A 81 -48.74 -20.12 -10.46
N LEU A 82 -49.44 -18.98 -10.58
CA LEU A 82 -48.84 -17.72 -11.03
C LEU A 82 -47.80 -17.17 -10.04
N VAL A 83 -48.01 -17.38 -8.73
CA VAL A 83 -47.08 -16.99 -7.66
C VAL A 83 -45.79 -17.82 -7.74
N ASN A 84 -45.91 -19.13 -8.03
CA ASN A 84 -44.75 -20.00 -8.23
C ASN A 84 -43.93 -19.58 -9.46
N LEU A 85 -44.57 -19.15 -10.55
CA LEU A 85 -43.87 -18.61 -11.73
C LEU A 85 -43.13 -17.29 -11.40
N LEU A 86 -43.78 -16.36 -10.69
CA LEU A 86 -43.18 -15.10 -10.26
C LEU A 86 -42.04 -15.33 -9.25
N MET A 87 -42.16 -16.32 -8.37
CA MET A 87 -41.09 -16.76 -7.48
C MET A 87 -39.88 -17.27 -8.24
N ILE A 88 -40.06 -18.12 -9.26
CA ILE A 88 -38.96 -18.62 -10.07
C ILE A 88 -38.27 -17.48 -10.81
N LEU A 89 -39.04 -16.51 -11.32
CA LEU A 89 -38.49 -15.31 -11.95
C LEU A 89 -37.72 -14.44 -10.96
N ALA A 90 -38.24 -14.21 -9.76
CA ALA A 90 -37.58 -13.47 -8.69
C ALA A 90 -36.29 -14.16 -8.20
N LEU A 91 -36.30 -15.50 -8.06
CA LEU A 91 -35.12 -16.31 -7.71
C LEU A 91 -34.08 -16.32 -8.85
N ARG A 92 -34.50 -16.20 -10.11
CA ARG A 92 -33.62 -16.12 -11.28
C ARG A 92 -32.99 -14.73 -11.43
N SER A 93 -33.70 -13.66 -11.08
CA SER A 93 -33.18 -12.28 -11.06
C SER A 93 -32.42 -11.94 -9.77
N GLY A 94 -32.69 -12.67 -8.68
CA GLY A 94 -32.21 -12.39 -7.33
C GLY A 94 -30.79 -12.84 -7.02
N ARG A 95 -29.99 -13.30 -8.00
CA ARG A 95 -28.53 -13.33 -7.81
C ARG A 95 -28.05 -11.89 -7.88
N PRO A 96 -27.62 -11.25 -6.77
CA PRO A 96 -26.94 -9.98 -6.91
C PRO A 96 -25.69 -10.26 -7.74
N ALA A 97 -25.59 -9.64 -8.91
CA ALA A 97 -24.31 -9.51 -9.57
C ALA A 97 -23.37 -8.87 -8.54
N ALA A 98 -22.36 -9.62 -8.11
CA ALA A 98 -21.36 -9.11 -7.19
C ALA A 98 -20.71 -7.88 -7.84
N GLY A 99 -21.07 -6.69 -7.34
CA GLY A 99 -20.54 -5.40 -7.75
C GLY A 99 -21.59 -4.49 -8.37
N PHE A 100 -22.32 -3.76 -7.53
CA PHE A 100 -22.50 -2.30 -7.57
C PHE A 100 -23.41 -1.93 -6.40
N GLY A 101 -22.88 -1.15 -5.46
CA GLY A 101 -23.61 -0.72 -4.28
C GLY A 101 -24.73 0.26 -4.65
N VAL A 102 -25.98 -0.20 -4.57
CA VAL A 102 -27.13 0.67 -4.36
C VAL A 102 -27.54 0.49 -2.90
N PRO A 103 -27.39 1.52 -2.04
CA PRO A 103 -27.83 1.40 -0.65
C PRO A 103 -29.36 1.25 -0.58
N PRO A 104 -29.89 0.49 0.40
CA PRO A 104 -31.33 0.35 0.59
C PRO A 104 -31.95 1.73 0.83
N ARG A 105 -32.98 2.04 0.03
CA ARG A 105 -33.74 3.28 0.10
C ARG A 105 -34.43 3.34 1.46
N ALA A 106 -34.03 4.29 2.31
CA ALA A 106 -34.70 4.55 3.58
C ALA A 106 -36.19 4.87 3.34
N PRO A 107 -37.11 4.42 4.20
CA PRO A 107 -38.53 4.78 4.09
C PRO A 107 -38.66 6.30 4.22
N ARG A 108 -39.26 6.91 3.21
CA ARG A 108 -39.59 8.34 3.20
C ARG A 108 -40.71 8.57 4.22
N PRO A 109 -40.57 9.49 5.20
CA PRO A 109 -41.68 9.88 6.04
C PRO A 109 -42.68 10.66 5.16
N GLY A 110 -43.89 10.13 5.00
CA GLY A 110 -44.99 10.79 4.32
C GLY A 110 -45.57 11.92 5.17
N PRO A 111 -46.14 12.97 4.55
CA PRO A 111 -46.71 14.10 5.26
C PRO A 111 -48.03 13.75 5.93
N ALA A 112 -48.27 14.38 7.08
CA ALA A 112 -49.52 14.35 7.81
C ALA A 112 -50.61 15.16 7.09
N ALA A 113 -51.77 14.53 6.86
CA ALA A 113 -53.09 15.14 6.66
C ALA A 113 -54.13 13.99 6.71
N SER A 114 -54.82 13.82 7.83
CA SER A 114 -56.16 14.34 8.14
C SER A 114 -57.31 13.64 7.41
N SER A 115 -58.16 13.01 8.24
CA SER A 115 -59.61 12.86 8.13
C SER A 115 -60.23 12.14 6.94
N GLY A 116 -60.69 10.92 7.24
CA GLY A 116 -62.11 10.57 7.14
C GLY A 116 -62.64 10.22 5.76
N HIS A 117 -62.77 8.92 5.48
CA HIS A 117 -63.84 8.36 4.66
C HIS A 117 -64.04 6.89 5.08
N THR A 118 -65.21 6.60 5.65
CA THR A 118 -65.72 5.24 5.87
C THR A 118 -66.04 4.61 4.51
N ALA A 119 -65.21 3.66 4.07
CA ALA A 119 -65.49 2.84 2.90
C ALA A 119 -65.62 1.37 3.31
N SER A 120 -66.71 0.77 2.84
CA SER A 120 -67.14 -0.61 3.04
C SER A 120 -66.06 -1.66 2.75
N PRO A 121 -66.14 -2.85 3.38
CA PRO A 121 -65.18 -3.93 3.17
C PRO A 121 -65.29 -4.48 1.75
N ASP A 122 -64.24 -4.29 0.97
CA ASP A 122 -64.07 -4.88 -0.36
C ASP A 122 -63.73 -6.38 -0.20
N PRO A 123 -64.51 -7.31 -0.80
CA PRO A 123 -64.24 -8.72 -0.65
C PRO A 123 -63.05 -9.14 -1.53
N ALA A 124 -62.03 -9.70 -0.87
CA ALA A 124 -60.98 -10.52 -1.45
C ALA A 124 -59.89 -9.83 -2.31
N ALA A 125 -59.20 -8.83 -1.76
CA ALA A 125 -57.83 -8.57 -2.19
C ALA A 125 -56.95 -9.76 -1.77
N SER A 126 -56.45 -10.53 -2.74
CA SER A 126 -55.51 -11.62 -2.46
C SER A 126 -54.25 -11.03 -1.80
N PRO A 127 -53.81 -11.56 -0.64
CA PRO A 127 -52.65 -11.02 0.07
C PRO A 127 -51.40 -11.09 -0.81
N ASP A 128 -50.62 -10.00 -0.83
CA ASP A 128 -49.33 -9.94 -1.50
C ASP A 128 -48.41 -11.07 -0.97
N PRO A 129 -47.93 -12.00 -1.81
CA PRO A 129 -47.09 -13.11 -1.37
C PRO A 129 -45.63 -12.71 -1.08
N THR A 130 -45.20 -11.52 -1.51
CA THR A 130 -43.83 -11.00 -1.35
C THR A 130 -43.32 -11.05 0.10
N PRO A 131 -44.05 -10.56 1.12
CA PRO A 131 -43.59 -10.63 2.52
C PRO A 131 -43.38 -12.07 3.02
N VAL A 132 -44.18 -13.03 2.55
CA VAL A 132 -44.07 -14.44 2.97
C VAL A 132 -42.81 -15.08 2.36
N LEU A 133 -42.49 -14.76 1.11
CA LEU A 133 -41.26 -15.22 0.46
C LEU A 133 -40.00 -14.65 1.14
N ASP A 134 -39.98 -13.34 1.41
CA ASP A 134 -38.84 -12.71 2.07
C ASP A 134 -38.62 -13.28 3.48
N GLN A 135 -39.70 -13.54 4.21
CA GLN A 135 -39.65 -14.20 5.51
C GLN A 135 -39.13 -15.63 5.41
N THR A 136 -39.55 -16.38 4.37
CA THR A 136 -39.06 -17.75 4.09
C THR A 136 -37.56 -17.76 3.79
N ILE A 137 -37.09 -16.86 2.92
CA ILE A 137 -35.66 -16.71 2.56
C ILE A 137 -34.85 -16.35 3.80
N ALA A 138 -35.30 -15.36 4.58
CA ALA A 138 -34.64 -14.94 5.80
C ALA A 138 -34.61 -16.06 6.85
N GLY A 139 -35.71 -16.77 7.05
CA GLY A 139 -35.84 -17.89 7.98
C GLY A 139 -34.88 -19.03 7.64
N LEU A 140 -34.85 -19.46 6.38
CA LEU A 140 -33.98 -20.54 5.91
C LEU A 140 -32.50 -20.16 6.08
N ARG A 141 -32.11 -18.96 5.61
CA ARG A 141 -30.74 -18.45 5.72
C ARG A 141 -30.28 -18.29 7.17
N ASN A 142 -31.11 -17.70 8.03
CA ASN A 142 -30.78 -17.50 9.44
C ASN A 142 -30.65 -18.84 10.17
N ARG A 143 -31.48 -19.83 9.82
CA ARG A 143 -31.38 -21.17 10.42
C ARG A 143 -30.11 -21.90 10.00
N LEU A 144 -29.74 -21.85 8.72
CA LEU A 144 -28.46 -22.40 8.23
C LEU A 144 -27.27 -21.75 8.95
N ARG A 145 -27.27 -20.42 9.09
CA ARG A 145 -26.22 -19.70 9.84
C ARG A 145 -26.16 -20.09 11.31
N ALA A 146 -27.30 -20.25 11.97
CA ALA A 146 -27.39 -20.68 13.35
C ALA A 146 -26.82 -22.10 13.58
N GLN A 147 -26.82 -22.93 12.53
CA GLN A 147 -26.21 -24.27 12.52
C GLN A 147 -24.73 -24.26 12.06
N GLY A 148 -24.11 -23.08 11.94
CA GLY A 148 -22.69 -22.94 11.64
C GLY A 148 -22.33 -22.88 10.15
N VAL A 149 -23.31 -22.82 9.24
CA VAL A 149 -23.03 -22.64 7.80
C VAL A 149 -22.55 -21.21 7.54
N ALA A 150 -21.41 -21.07 6.84
CA ALA A 150 -20.82 -19.78 6.50
C ALA A 150 -21.80 -18.87 5.73
N GLY A 151 -21.68 -17.55 5.90
CA GLY A 151 -22.66 -16.55 5.43
C GLY A 151 -23.06 -16.69 3.96
N ASP A 152 -22.07 -16.80 3.07
CA ASP A 152 -22.27 -16.91 1.62
C ASP A 152 -22.76 -18.30 1.20
N ARG A 153 -22.28 -19.35 1.88
CA ARG A 153 -22.73 -20.73 1.64
C ARG A 153 -24.18 -20.91 2.08
N ALA A 154 -24.58 -20.33 3.22
CA ALA A 154 -25.95 -20.32 3.70
C ALA A 154 -26.88 -19.60 2.72
N GLU A 155 -26.40 -18.52 2.10
CA GLU A 155 -27.14 -17.80 1.06
C GLU A 155 -27.29 -18.63 -0.22
N SER A 156 -26.21 -19.22 -0.75
CA SER A 156 -26.29 -20.13 -1.90
C SER A 156 -27.22 -21.30 -1.63
N LEU A 157 -27.06 -22.00 -0.50
CA LEU A 157 -27.90 -23.13 -0.11
C LEU A 157 -29.37 -22.73 0.04
N THR A 158 -29.65 -21.52 0.53
CA THR A 158 -31.03 -21.01 0.63
C THR A 158 -31.67 -20.92 -0.74
N TYR A 159 -31.01 -20.25 -1.69
CA TYR A 159 -31.54 -20.08 -3.05
C TYR A 159 -31.60 -21.40 -3.82
N ASP A 160 -30.57 -22.24 -3.73
CA ASP A 160 -30.52 -23.53 -4.44
C ASP A 160 -31.58 -24.51 -3.90
N THR A 161 -31.82 -24.52 -2.58
CA THR A 161 -32.89 -25.31 -1.96
C THR A 161 -34.26 -24.84 -2.43
N LEU A 162 -34.55 -23.54 -2.35
CA LEU A 162 -35.84 -23.00 -2.80
C LEU A 162 -36.05 -23.23 -4.29
N LYS A 163 -35.01 -23.00 -5.11
CA LYS A 163 -35.05 -23.28 -6.54
C LYS A 163 -35.42 -24.73 -6.83
N LEU A 164 -34.87 -25.69 -6.07
CA LEU A 164 -35.16 -27.11 -6.24
C LEU A 164 -36.59 -27.46 -5.81
N VAL A 165 -37.07 -26.88 -4.70
CA VAL A 165 -38.44 -27.08 -4.20
C VAL A 165 -39.48 -26.52 -5.18
N PHE A 166 -39.21 -25.40 -5.84
CA PHE A 166 -40.16 -24.74 -6.76
C PHE A 166 -39.88 -24.99 -8.24
N GLN A 167 -39.20 -26.08 -8.63
CA GLN A 167 -39.03 -26.40 -10.06
C GLN A 167 -40.37 -26.76 -10.72
N GLN A 168 -40.63 -26.24 -11.93
CA GLN A 168 -41.92 -26.38 -12.63
C GLN A 168 -42.26 -27.83 -13.04
N ASP A 169 -41.26 -28.70 -13.16
CA ASP A 169 -41.39 -30.09 -13.58
C ASP A 169 -41.67 -31.04 -12.40
N ARG A 170 -42.13 -30.50 -11.26
CA ARG A 170 -42.37 -31.25 -10.03
C ARG A 170 -43.86 -31.29 -9.72
N ASP A 171 -44.33 -32.46 -9.30
CA ASP A 171 -45.68 -32.62 -8.80
C ASP A 171 -45.82 -31.85 -7.46
N PRO A 172 -46.67 -30.80 -7.40
CA PRO A 172 -46.88 -30.03 -6.17
C PRO A 172 -47.36 -30.90 -5.00
N ALA A 173 -48.11 -31.98 -5.27
CA ALA A 173 -48.61 -32.88 -4.24
C ALA A 173 -47.48 -33.65 -3.53
N GLU A 174 -46.41 -34.00 -4.26
CA GLU A 174 -45.23 -34.67 -3.69
C GLU A 174 -44.44 -33.74 -2.77
N ILE A 175 -44.25 -32.47 -3.19
CA ILE A 175 -43.55 -31.46 -2.39
C ILE A 175 -44.35 -31.15 -1.13
N GLU A 176 -45.66 -30.99 -1.26
CA GLU A 176 -46.57 -30.73 -0.15
C GLU A 176 -46.54 -31.88 0.87
N ALA A 177 -46.56 -33.13 0.41
CA ALA A 177 -46.42 -34.32 1.26
C ALA A 177 -45.06 -34.37 1.98
N PHE A 178 -43.97 -33.99 1.31
CA PHE A 178 -42.64 -33.91 1.91
C PHE A 178 -42.55 -32.82 2.99
N LEU A 179 -43.01 -31.60 2.70
CA LEU A 179 -42.99 -30.49 3.65
C LEU A 179 -43.91 -30.73 4.85
N ARG A 180 -45.07 -31.35 4.66
CA ARG A 180 -45.95 -31.80 5.76
C ARG A 180 -45.27 -32.86 6.64
N ALA A 181 -44.55 -33.80 6.03
CA ALA A 181 -43.81 -34.82 6.79
C ALA A 181 -42.70 -34.17 7.64
N LEU A 182 -41.99 -33.18 7.10
CA LEU A 182 -41.01 -32.40 7.88
C LEU A 182 -41.69 -31.60 8.99
N SER A 183 -42.77 -30.87 8.71
CA SER A 183 -43.43 -29.98 9.67
C SER A 183 -44.05 -30.73 10.85
N GLY A 184 -44.61 -31.93 10.61
CA GLY A 184 -45.17 -32.81 11.64
C GLY A 184 -44.12 -33.43 12.58
N SER A 185 -42.84 -33.22 12.30
CA SER A 185 -41.74 -33.76 13.10
C SER A 185 -41.43 -32.84 14.29
N PRO A 186 -41.42 -33.33 15.56
CA PRO A 186 -41.23 -32.49 16.75
C PRO A 186 -39.91 -31.72 16.68
N PRO A 187 -39.80 -30.45 17.13
CA PRO A 187 -38.59 -29.65 16.96
C PRO A 187 -37.38 -30.32 17.59
N ALA A 188 -36.21 -30.22 16.92
CA ALA A 188 -34.96 -30.58 17.56
C ALA A 188 -34.78 -29.67 18.77
N GLY A 189 -34.78 -30.23 19.98
CA GLY A 189 -34.51 -29.46 21.20
C GLY A 189 -33.21 -28.66 21.06
N PRO A 190 -33.07 -27.52 21.76
CA PRO A 190 -31.87 -26.71 21.68
C PRO A 190 -30.65 -27.61 21.86
N PRO A 191 -29.61 -27.48 21.01
CA PRO A 191 -28.41 -28.29 21.16
C PRO A 191 -27.94 -28.09 22.59
N ALA A 192 -27.82 -29.20 23.34
CA ALA A 192 -27.29 -29.15 24.69
C ALA A 192 -25.94 -28.45 24.59
N GLY A 193 -25.86 -27.22 25.12
CA GLY A 193 -24.66 -26.40 25.03
C GLY A 193 -23.47 -27.22 25.53
N PRO A 194 -22.31 -27.15 24.87
CA PRO A 194 -21.21 -28.04 25.19
C PRO A 194 -20.68 -27.71 26.58
N ALA A 195 -21.08 -28.52 27.57
CA ALA A 195 -20.56 -28.47 28.94
C ALA A 195 -19.07 -28.86 29.02
N THR A 196 -18.47 -29.34 27.93
CA THR A 196 -17.13 -29.93 27.90
C THR A 196 -16.04 -29.04 27.27
N THR A 197 -16.36 -28.01 26.47
CA THR A 197 -15.32 -27.09 25.94
C THR A 197 -14.76 -26.14 27.00
N ARG A 198 -15.55 -25.84 28.04
CA ARG A 198 -15.11 -24.97 29.15
C ARG A 198 -14.14 -25.69 30.11
N ALA A 199 -14.19 -27.02 30.20
CA ALA A 199 -13.32 -27.81 31.06
C ALA A 199 -11.92 -28.07 30.46
N LEU A 200 -11.79 -28.12 29.12
CA LEU A 200 -10.49 -28.21 28.44
C LEU A 200 -9.83 -26.84 28.21
N ALA A 201 -10.61 -25.75 28.14
CA ALA A 201 -10.08 -24.38 28.13
C ALA A 201 -9.56 -23.92 29.51
N GLY A 202 -9.98 -24.56 30.60
CA GLY A 202 -9.64 -24.17 31.97
C GLY A 202 -8.24 -24.61 32.46
N ARG A 203 -7.49 -25.40 31.69
CA ARG A 203 -6.15 -25.89 32.09
C ARG A 203 -5.02 -25.59 31.11
N GLY A 204 -5.32 -25.06 29.93
CA GLY A 204 -4.31 -24.45 29.05
C GLY A 204 -4.02 -23.04 29.53
N GLY A 205 -3.12 -22.90 30.52
CA GLY A 205 -2.79 -21.62 31.13
C GLY A 205 -2.51 -20.53 30.10
N ASP A 206 -2.92 -19.30 30.43
CA ASP A 206 -2.71 -18.02 29.73
C ASP A 206 -1.52 -18.04 28.76
N SER A 207 -1.68 -18.67 27.61
CA SER A 207 -0.75 -18.56 26.50
C SER A 207 -1.07 -17.20 25.91
N SER A 208 -0.47 -16.19 26.54
CA SER A 208 -0.61 -14.80 26.17
C SER A 208 -0.31 -14.68 24.67
N ASP A 209 -1.36 -14.39 23.90
CA ASP A 209 -1.38 -14.25 22.45
C ASP A 209 -0.68 -12.93 22.09
N TRP A 210 0.62 -12.85 22.39
CA TRP A 210 1.39 -11.63 22.18
C TRP A 210 1.56 -11.33 20.70
N LEU A 211 1.21 -10.11 20.31
CA LEU A 211 1.29 -9.67 18.93
C LEU A 211 2.28 -8.52 18.78
N LEU A 212 3.36 -8.71 18.03
CA LEU A 212 4.20 -7.58 17.66
C LEU A 212 3.41 -6.58 16.81
N PRO A 213 3.73 -5.28 16.87
CA PRO A 213 3.16 -4.31 15.95
C PRO A 213 3.42 -4.77 14.51
N PRO A 214 2.42 -4.70 13.60
CA PRO A 214 2.55 -5.07 12.19
C PRO A 214 3.38 -4.01 11.46
N TRP A 215 4.68 -3.99 11.74
CA TRP A 215 5.60 -2.95 11.27
C TRP A 215 5.59 -2.76 9.76
N LEU A 216 5.32 -3.83 9.01
CA LEU A 216 5.17 -3.77 7.57
C LEU A 216 3.96 -2.92 7.13
N TRP A 217 2.85 -2.99 7.86
CA TRP A 217 1.69 -2.12 7.62
C TRP A 217 1.97 -0.68 8.00
N PHE A 218 2.69 -0.45 9.10
CA PHE A 218 3.06 0.92 9.50
C PHE A 218 4.08 1.54 8.54
N TYR A 219 4.99 0.76 8.00
CA TYR A 219 5.84 1.19 6.89
C TYR A 219 4.99 1.59 5.69
N PHE A 220 4.06 0.72 5.30
CA PHE A 220 3.24 0.94 4.12
C PHE A 220 2.32 2.16 4.26
N LEU A 221 1.63 2.30 5.39
CA LEU A 221 0.65 3.37 5.63
C LEU A 221 1.27 4.66 6.17
N GLY A 222 2.32 4.58 6.99
CA GLY A 222 2.92 5.73 7.67
C GLY A 222 4.13 6.31 6.95
N VAL A 223 4.90 5.49 6.22
CA VAL A 223 6.09 5.97 5.49
C VAL A 223 5.82 6.08 4.00
N LEU A 224 5.29 5.03 3.37
CA LEU A 224 5.13 5.03 1.92
C LEU A 224 3.90 5.82 1.46
N ALA A 225 2.72 5.58 2.03
CA ALA A 225 1.48 6.21 1.56
C ALA A 225 1.52 7.76 1.57
N PRO A 226 2.06 8.45 2.60
CA PRO A 226 2.20 9.91 2.58
C PRO A 226 3.24 10.39 1.56
N GLY A 227 4.19 9.54 1.18
CA GLY A 227 5.18 9.82 0.15
C GLY A 227 4.68 9.66 -1.29
N VAL A 228 3.45 9.14 -1.51
CA VAL A 228 2.90 8.95 -2.87
C VAL A 228 2.89 10.26 -3.67
N PRO A 229 2.37 11.40 -3.16
CA PRO A 229 2.29 12.63 -3.95
C PRO A 229 3.67 13.11 -4.39
N GLY A 230 4.63 13.18 -3.46
CA GLY A 230 6.00 13.58 -3.77
C GLY A 230 6.70 12.61 -4.73
N ALA A 231 6.42 11.30 -4.62
CA ALA A 231 6.95 10.31 -5.57
C ALA A 231 6.35 10.47 -6.98
N LEU A 232 5.06 10.84 -7.09
CA LEU A 232 4.41 11.14 -8.37
C LEU A 232 4.93 12.45 -8.98
N ASP A 233 5.17 13.47 -8.16
CA ASP A 233 5.76 14.73 -8.62
C ASP A 233 7.21 14.54 -9.07
N GLY A 234 8.01 13.75 -8.34
CA GLY A 234 9.34 13.32 -8.77
C GLY A 234 9.29 12.52 -10.08
N LEU A 235 8.37 11.57 -10.20
CA LEU A 235 8.12 10.83 -11.45
C LEU A 235 7.83 11.75 -12.65
N ARG A 236 7.09 12.84 -12.44
CA ARG A 236 6.83 13.83 -13.50
C ARG A 236 8.10 14.61 -13.85
N GLN A 237 8.79 15.16 -12.84
CA GLN A 237 10.02 15.94 -13.04
C GLN A 237 11.12 15.12 -13.72
N ASP A 238 11.30 13.87 -13.30
CA ASP A 238 12.32 12.99 -13.84
C ASP A 238 11.91 12.38 -15.20
N ALA A 239 10.61 12.23 -15.51
CA ALA A 239 10.17 11.86 -16.86
C ALA A 239 10.49 12.96 -17.88
N ASP A 240 10.34 14.22 -17.46
CA ASP A 240 10.77 15.38 -18.25
C ASP A 240 12.30 15.40 -18.38
N GLY A 241 13.03 15.09 -17.31
CA GLY A 241 14.49 14.90 -17.35
C GLY A 241 14.96 13.76 -18.24
N MET A 242 14.25 12.62 -18.23
CA MET A 242 14.56 11.44 -19.05
C MET A 242 14.33 11.70 -20.54
N THR A 243 13.32 12.47 -20.92
CA THR A 243 13.12 12.83 -22.34
C THR A 243 14.24 13.73 -22.86
N VAL A 244 14.74 14.65 -22.03
CA VAL A 244 15.93 15.46 -22.33
C VAL A 244 17.20 14.58 -22.41
N LEU A 245 17.36 13.64 -21.49
CA LEU A 245 18.51 12.71 -21.46
C LEU A 245 18.51 11.71 -22.64
N VAL A 246 17.34 11.23 -23.06
CA VAL A 246 17.20 10.39 -24.27
C VAL A 246 17.54 11.18 -25.53
N GLY A 247 17.20 12.47 -25.55
CA GLY A 247 17.63 13.39 -26.60
C GLY A 247 19.15 13.55 -26.69
N SER A 248 19.84 13.64 -25.55
CA SER A 248 21.31 13.74 -25.50
C SER A 248 22.03 12.40 -25.76
N LEU A 249 21.39 11.26 -25.47
CA LEU A 249 21.92 9.92 -25.77
C LEU A 249 22.11 9.65 -27.26
N LEU A 250 21.36 10.35 -28.13
CA LEU A 250 21.41 10.19 -29.57
C LEU A 250 22.64 10.86 -30.23
N THR A 251 23.42 11.68 -29.50
CA THR A 251 24.56 12.44 -30.05
C THR A 251 25.95 11.80 -29.86
N ASN A 252 26.00 10.48 -29.68
CA ASN A 252 27.13 9.57 -29.95
C ASN A 252 28.40 9.57 -29.09
N ALA A 253 28.73 10.56 -28.25
CA ALA A 253 29.97 10.52 -27.46
C ALA A 253 29.83 9.99 -26.01
N GLU A 254 28.65 10.06 -25.38
CA GLU A 254 28.47 9.75 -23.96
C GLU A 254 27.54 8.56 -23.66
N ARG A 255 27.37 7.63 -24.60
CA ARG A 255 26.36 6.55 -24.47
C ARG A 255 26.53 5.70 -23.20
N GLY A 256 27.76 5.49 -22.72
CA GLY A 256 28.05 4.71 -21.52
C GLY A 256 27.64 5.42 -20.23
N ALA A 257 28.10 6.66 -20.04
CA ALA A 257 27.77 7.49 -18.87
C ALA A 257 26.28 7.82 -18.84
N ALA A 258 25.69 8.17 -19.98
CA ALA A 258 24.28 8.49 -20.05
C ALA A 258 23.39 7.24 -19.90
N ALA A 259 23.79 6.06 -20.37
CA ALA A 259 23.08 4.81 -20.06
C ALA A 259 23.16 4.46 -18.56
N LEU A 260 24.31 4.72 -17.93
CA LEU A 260 24.48 4.52 -16.49
C LEU A 260 23.60 5.51 -15.69
N LEU A 261 23.58 6.79 -16.08
CA LEU A 261 22.72 7.82 -15.47
C LEU A 261 21.23 7.51 -15.66
N THR A 262 20.83 7.06 -16.85
CA THR A 262 19.46 6.60 -17.14
C THR A 262 19.10 5.41 -16.26
N ALA A 263 20.00 4.43 -16.16
CA ALA A 263 19.79 3.26 -15.32
C ALA A 263 19.69 3.65 -13.84
N THR A 264 20.48 4.61 -13.38
CA THR A 264 20.39 5.12 -12.00
C THR A 264 19.10 5.89 -11.74
N GLY A 265 18.67 6.77 -12.65
CA GLY A 265 17.39 7.47 -12.54
C GLY A 265 16.20 6.51 -12.54
N ALA A 266 16.26 5.45 -13.37
CA ALA A 266 15.24 4.40 -13.36
C ALA A 266 15.10 3.69 -12.00
N LEU A 267 16.19 3.60 -11.22
CA LEU A 267 16.18 3.02 -9.88
C LEU A 267 15.65 3.97 -8.82
N GLU A 268 15.74 5.28 -9.05
CA GLU A 268 15.13 6.29 -8.17
C GLU A 268 13.59 6.22 -8.19
N PHE A 269 13.00 5.70 -9.28
CA PHE A 269 11.56 5.39 -9.35
C PHE A 269 11.13 4.10 -8.67
N LEU A 270 12.08 3.23 -8.37
CA LEU A 270 11.80 1.90 -7.85
C LEU A 270 11.06 1.92 -6.48
N PRO A 271 11.26 2.90 -5.57
CA PRO A 271 10.42 3.07 -4.36
C PRO A 271 8.96 3.41 -4.69
N ALA A 272 8.74 4.25 -5.71
CA ALA A 272 7.38 4.55 -6.18
C ALA A 272 6.74 3.29 -6.77
N LEU A 273 7.49 2.49 -7.54
CA LEU A 273 7.01 1.20 -8.05
C LEU A 273 6.73 0.20 -6.92
N LEU A 274 7.56 0.13 -5.87
CA LEU A 274 7.30 -0.67 -4.67
C LEU A 274 5.95 -0.32 -4.05
N LEU A 275 5.72 0.98 -3.90
CA LEU A 275 4.52 1.53 -3.30
C LEU A 275 3.29 1.25 -4.14
N LEU A 276 3.33 1.56 -5.44
CA LEU A 276 2.25 1.28 -6.37
C LEU A 276 1.94 -0.22 -6.45
N ALA A 277 2.97 -1.06 -6.49
CA ALA A 277 2.79 -2.50 -6.55
C ALA A 277 2.24 -3.05 -5.22
N GLY A 278 2.69 -2.51 -4.07
CA GLY A 278 2.12 -2.81 -2.76
C GLY A 278 0.64 -2.39 -2.66
N ILE A 279 0.29 -1.18 -3.10
CA ILE A 279 -1.08 -0.67 -3.18
C ILE A 279 -1.94 -1.59 -4.03
N ALA A 280 -1.49 -1.91 -5.25
CA ALA A 280 -2.22 -2.82 -6.13
C ALA A 280 -2.40 -4.22 -5.50
N GLY A 281 -1.35 -4.74 -4.85
CA GLY A 281 -1.39 -6.04 -4.18
C GLY A 281 -2.37 -6.11 -3.01
N VAL A 282 -2.55 -4.99 -2.30
CA VAL A 282 -3.48 -4.84 -1.18
C VAL A 282 -4.90 -4.56 -1.68
N LEU A 283 -5.09 -3.70 -2.70
CA LEU A 283 -6.40 -3.31 -3.23
C LEU A 283 -7.11 -4.44 -4.00
N PHE A 284 -6.35 -5.33 -4.64
CA PHE A 284 -6.90 -6.39 -5.50
C PHE A 284 -6.55 -7.81 -5.00
N PRO A 285 -6.89 -8.17 -3.76
CA PRO A 285 -6.48 -9.45 -3.16
C PRO A 285 -7.06 -10.65 -3.91
N GLY A 286 -8.29 -10.55 -4.45
CA GLY A 286 -8.91 -11.63 -5.23
C GLY A 286 -8.25 -11.88 -6.58
N ALA A 287 -7.84 -10.83 -7.29
CA ALA A 287 -7.10 -10.98 -8.56
C ALA A 287 -5.73 -11.64 -8.29
N ARG A 288 -5.04 -11.18 -7.26
CA ARG A 288 -3.78 -11.77 -6.81
C ARG A 288 -3.95 -13.23 -6.38
N GLY A 289 -5.02 -13.55 -5.65
CA GLY A 289 -5.33 -14.91 -5.23
C GLY A 289 -5.52 -15.85 -6.42
N ARG A 290 -6.33 -15.45 -7.41
CA ARG A 290 -6.50 -16.22 -8.65
C ARG A 290 -5.20 -16.41 -9.40
N TRP A 291 -4.37 -15.36 -9.51
CA TRP A 291 -3.07 -15.46 -10.14
C TRP A 291 -2.13 -16.41 -9.38
N ALA A 292 -2.13 -16.37 -8.04
CA ALA A 292 -1.36 -17.28 -7.21
C ALA A 292 -1.79 -18.73 -7.43
N GLU A 293 -3.09 -19.00 -7.46
CA GLU A 293 -3.65 -20.34 -7.71
C GLU A 293 -3.30 -20.86 -9.09
N HIS A 294 -3.44 -20.02 -10.12
CA HIS A 294 -3.07 -20.39 -11.48
C HIS A 294 -1.56 -20.64 -11.61
N ARG A 295 -0.72 -19.70 -11.16
CA ARG A 295 0.74 -19.78 -11.32
C ARG A 295 1.37 -20.92 -10.52
N HIS A 296 0.81 -21.25 -9.36
CA HIS A 296 1.31 -22.32 -8.50
C HIS A 296 0.51 -23.62 -8.61
N ARG A 297 -0.48 -23.69 -9.52
CA ARG A 297 -1.38 -24.83 -9.71
C ARG A 297 -1.98 -25.32 -8.39
N LEU A 298 -2.51 -24.38 -7.62
CA LEU A 298 -3.07 -24.67 -6.30
C LEU A 298 -4.50 -25.18 -6.44
N LEU A 299 -4.73 -26.43 -6.05
CA LEU A 299 -6.02 -27.10 -6.19
C LEU A 299 -6.58 -27.52 -4.82
N PRO A 300 -7.92 -27.60 -4.67
CA PRO A 300 -8.51 -28.44 -3.64
C PRO A 300 -7.97 -29.86 -3.74
N SER A 301 -7.83 -30.54 -2.61
CA SER A 301 -7.39 -31.93 -2.54
C SER A 301 -8.25 -32.65 -1.53
N ASP A 302 -8.79 -33.80 -1.94
CA ASP A 302 -9.56 -34.72 -1.07
C ASP A 302 -8.63 -35.70 -0.34
N ASP A 303 -7.34 -35.36 -0.23
CA ASP A 303 -6.36 -36.18 0.49
C ASP A 303 -6.64 -36.02 2.00
N PRO A 304 -6.82 -37.13 2.75
CA PRO A 304 -7.14 -37.07 4.17
C PRO A 304 -6.08 -36.31 5.00
N VAL A 305 -4.82 -36.28 4.55
CA VAL A 305 -3.77 -35.46 5.18
C VAL A 305 -4.04 -33.98 4.99
N ILE A 306 -4.46 -33.55 3.80
CA ILE A 306 -4.81 -32.16 3.50
C ILE A 306 -6.07 -31.74 4.24
N GLU A 307 -7.07 -32.62 4.37
CA GLU A 307 -8.24 -32.37 5.20
C GLU A 307 -7.85 -32.19 6.68
N ALA A 308 -6.97 -33.04 7.21
CA ALA A 308 -6.48 -32.92 8.58
C ALA A 308 -5.70 -31.61 8.82
N MET A 309 -4.90 -31.17 7.83
CA MET A 309 -4.24 -29.86 7.86
C MET A 309 -5.26 -28.72 7.78
N THR A 310 -6.28 -28.84 6.94
CA THR A 310 -7.36 -27.85 6.79
C THR A 310 -8.12 -27.69 8.09
N ALA A 311 -8.50 -28.79 8.74
CA ALA A 311 -9.15 -28.77 10.05
C ALA A 311 -8.27 -28.09 11.10
N PHE A 312 -6.96 -28.39 11.11
CA PHE A 312 -6.00 -27.75 12.02
C PHE A 312 -5.83 -26.24 11.77
N VAL A 313 -5.77 -25.81 10.51
CA VAL A 313 -5.72 -24.38 10.16
C VAL A 313 -7.02 -23.69 10.57
N ARG A 314 -8.18 -24.29 10.28
CA ARG A 314 -9.50 -23.74 10.64
C ARG A 314 -9.72 -23.60 12.14
N SER A 315 -9.10 -24.46 12.96
CA SER A 315 -9.18 -24.31 14.42
C SER A 315 -8.46 -23.05 14.94
N HIS A 316 -7.55 -22.46 14.16
CA HIS A 316 -6.83 -21.23 14.52
C HIS A 316 -7.25 -20.02 13.66
N ALA A 317 -7.73 -20.25 12.45
CA ALA A 317 -8.22 -19.26 11.51
C ALA A 317 -9.45 -19.80 10.75
N PRO A 318 -10.68 -19.61 11.28
CA PRO A 318 -11.89 -20.29 10.78
C PRO A 318 -12.21 -20.06 9.31
N ALA A 319 -11.88 -18.88 8.78
CA ALA A 319 -12.11 -18.50 7.38
C ALA A 319 -11.01 -19.00 6.42
N ALA A 320 -9.92 -19.58 6.94
CA ALA A 320 -8.80 -19.99 6.11
C ALA A 320 -9.01 -21.38 5.48
N GLY A 321 -8.67 -21.49 4.20
CA GLY A 321 -8.63 -22.77 3.48
C GLY A 321 -7.20 -23.25 3.25
N VAL A 322 -7.02 -24.53 2.91
CA VAL A 322 -5.74 -25.08 2.44
C VAL A 322 -5.89 -25.51 0.99
N ARG A 323 -4.85 -25.28 0.18
CA ARG A 323 -4.75 -25.77 -1.21
C ARG A 323 -3.43 -26.51 -1.40
N LEU A 324 -3.44 -27.60 -2.15
CA LEU A 324 -2.23 -28.34 -2.50
C LEU A 324 -1.63 -27.80 -3.80
N GLY A 325 -0.33 -27.52 -3.82
CA GLY A 325 0.43 -27.16 -5.02
C GLY A 325 1.47 -28.22 -5.41
N GLU A 326 2.02 -28.11 -6.62
CA GLU A 326 2.93 -29.14 -7.18
C GLU A 326 4.43 -28.91 -6.86
N ARG A 327 4.81 -27.76 -6.29
CA ARG A 327 6.22 -27.39 -6.12
C ARG A 327 6.89 -28.14 -4.95
N HIS A 328 8.14 -28.54 -5.13
CA HIS A 328 8.90 -29.30 -4.13
C HIS A 328 9.93 -28.45 -3.36
N ASP A 329 10.06 -27.16 -3.68
CA ASP A 329 11.03 -26.23 -3.06
C ASP A 329 10.45 -25.44 -1.88
N ARG A 330 9.23 -25.75 -1.43
CA ARG A 330 8.48 -25.00 -0.40
C ARG A 330 7.71 -25.96 0.50
N LEU A 331 7.35 -25.50 1.70
CA LEU A 331 6.53 -26.26 2.67
C LEU A 331 5.09 -25.76 2.66
N ALA A 332 4.91 -24.50 3.07
CA ALA A 332 3.65 -23.78 2.94
C ALA A 332 3.90 -22.31 2.60
N ARG A 333 2.84 -21.63 2.16
CA ARG A 333 2.79 -20.17 2.09
C ARG A 333 1.35 -19.66 2.07
N VAL A 334 1.07 -18.66 2.88
CA VAL A 334 -0.21 -17.96 2.90
C VAL A 334 -0.41 -17.04 1.69
N TYR A 335 -1.64 -16.89 1.21
CA TYR A 335 -2.00 -15.93 0.16
C TYR A 335 -3.43 -15.40 0.30
N PRO A 336 -3.69 -14.15 -0.12
CA PRO A 336 -5.02 -13.56 -0.05
C PRO A 336 -5.91 -14.07 -1.18
N VAL A 337 -7.19 -14.29 -0.90
CA VAL A 337 -8.26 -14.44 -1.92
C VAL A 337 -9.35 -13.38 -1.77
N GLY A 338 -9.36 -12.69 -0.64
CA GLY A 338 -10.12 -11.47 -0.36
C GLY A 338 -9.40 -10.68 0.74
N TRP A 339 -10.03 -9.62 1.23
CA TRP A 339 -9.45 -8.80 2.32
C TRP A 339 -9.43 -9.51 3.67
N ARG A 340 -10.43 -10.37 3.91
CA ARG A 340 -10.58 -11.18 5.12
C ARG A 340 -10.55 -12.68 4.84
N GLU A 341 -10.40 -13.03 3.58
CA GLU A 341 -10.34 -14.41 3.12
C GLU A 341 -8.96 -14.70 2.60
N ALA A 342 -8.38 -15.79 3.09
CA ALA A 342 -7.05 -16.19 2.71
C ALA A 342 -6.93 -17.71 2.75
N ARG A 343 -5.92 -18.20 2.05
CA ARG A 343 -5.67 -19.62 1.92
C ARG A 343 -4.19 -19.88 2.20
N VAL A 344 -3.90 -21.10 2.66
CA VAL A 344 -2.54 -21.59 2.85
C VAL A 344 -2.24 -22.56 1.71
N ALA A 345 -1.31 -22.19 0.85
CA ALA A 345 -0.75 -23.12 -0.13
C ALA A 345 0.17 -24.10 0.60
N VAL A 346 -0.14 -25.39 0.56
CA VAL A 346 0.67 -26.48 1.09
C VAL A 346 1.30 -27.23 -0.08
N TYR A 347 2.52 -27.72 0.13
CA TYR A 347 3.32 -28.39 -0.88
C TYR A 347 3.73 -29.80 -0.42
N PRO A 348 4.08 -30.73 -1.34
CA PRO A 348 4.40 -32.13 -1.01
C PRO A 348 5.41 -32.32 0.13
N PRO A 349 6.47 -31.49 0.27
CA PRO A 349 7.39 -31.61 1.41
C PRO A 349 6.71 -31.44 2.78
N LEU A 350 5.69 -30.60 2.90
CA LEU A 350 4.95 -30.42 4.16
C LEU A 350 3.96 -31.57 4.41
N VAL A 351 3.38 -32.14 3.35
CA VAL A 351 2.57 -33.38 3.46
C VAL A 351 3.43 -34.52 4.01
N SER A 352 4.64 -34.70 3.47
CA SER A 352 5.61 -35.65 3.99
C SER A 352 6.03 -35.35 5.42
N LEU A 353 6.24 -34.06 5.76
CA LEU A 353 6.60 -33.66 7.12
C LEU A 353 5.46 -33.94 8.11
N TRP A 354 4.21 -33.74 7.72
CA TRP A 354 3.05 -34.00 8.58
C TRP A 354 2.91 -35.46 8.97
N SER A 355 3.21 -36.37 8.06
CA SER A 355 3.22 -37.80 8.34
C SER A 355 4.41 -38.24 9.19
N ARG A 356 5.57 -37.58 9.09
CA ARG A 356 6.81 -37.98 9.78
C ARG A 356 7.03 -37.28 11.13
N ASP A 357 6.74 -35.99 11.22
CA ASP A 357 6.89 -35.14 12.40
C ASP A 357 5.73 -34.13 12.42
N ARG A 358 4.60 -34.58 12.97
CA ARG A 358 3.36 -33.79 12.98
C ARG A 358 3.50 -32.48 13.76
N GLU A 359 4.34 -32.43 14.79
CA GLU A 359 4.57 -31.19 15.55
C GLU A 359 5.33 -30.16 14.75
N ALA A 360 6.39 -30.57 14.04
CA ALA A 360 7.12 -29.66 13.15
C ALA A 360 6.21 -29.14 12.02
N ALA A 361 5.38 -30.01 11.43
CA ALA A 361 4.42 -29.59 10.41
C ALA A 361 3.37 -28.61 10.94
N ARG A 362 2.88 -28.82 12.18
CA ARG A 362 2.00 -27.87 12.87
C ARG A 362 2.70 -26.53 13.11
N ALA A 363 3.99 -26.53 13.48
CA ALA A 363 4.76 -25.29 13.64
C ALA A 363 4.78 -24.46 12.34
N VAL A 364 4.98 -25.11 11.18
CA VAL A 364 4.94 -24.45 9.86
C VAL A 364 3.55 -23.85 9.60
N LEU A 365 2.47 -24.62 9.81
CA LEU A 365 1.12 -24.12 9.56
C LEU A 365 0.74 -22.98 10.51
N LEU A 366 1.14 -23.04 11.79
CA LEU A 366 0.92 -21.97 12.75
C LEU A 366 1.69 -20.70 12.38
N HIS A 367 2.91 -20.83 11.87
CA HIS A 367 3.67 -19.71 11.33
C HIS A 367 2.89 -19.02 10.19
N GLU A 368 2.34 -19.78 9.24
CA GLU A 368 1.49 -19.21 8.18
C GLU A 368 0.19 -18.58 8.71
N VAL A 369 -0.42 -19.19 9.74
CA VAL A 369 -1.59 -18.63 10.42
C VAL A 369 -1.26 -17.32 11.14
N ALA A 370 -0.06 -17.14 11.67
CA ALA A 370 0.32 -15.86 12.27
C ALA A 370 0.31 -14.72 11.24
N HIS A 371 0.83 -14.96 10.04
CA HIS A 371 0.75 -13.99 8.94
C HIS A 371 -0.69 -13.69 8.50
N LEU A 372 -1.62 -14.64 8.67
CA LEU A 372 -3.06 -14.39 8.51
C LEU A 372 -3.57 -13.43 9.58
N ARG A 373 -3.32 -13.76 10.85
CA ARG A 373 -3.77 -12.97 12.01
C ARG A 373 -3.23 -11.54 11.98
N GLN A 374 -2.02 -11.34 11.46
CA GLN A 374 -1.39 -10.02 11.35
C GLN A 374 -1.80 -9.23 10.11
N GLY A 375 -2.45 -9.87 9.13
CA GLY A 375 -2.76 -9.25 7.84
C GLY A 375 -1.57 -9.17 6.89
N ASP A 376 -0.41 -9.74 7.24
CA ASP A 376 0.83 -9.67 6.45
C ASP A 376 0.66 -10.32 5.06
N HIS A 377 -0.21 -11.32 4.95
CA HIS A 377 -0.47 -12.01 3.69
C HIS A 377 -0.90 -11.07 2.55
N LEU A 378 -1.56 -9.94 2.86
CA LEU A 378 -1.93 -8.91 1.88
C LEU A 378 -0.73 -8.13 1.33
N ILE A 379 0.37 -8.01 2.07
CA ILE A 379 1.59 -7.34 1.59
C ILE A 379 2.60 -8.36 1.05
N VAL A 380 2.87 -9.43 1.80
CA VAL A 380 4.02 -10.35 1.57
C VAL A 380 3.67 -11.81 1.34
N GLY A 381 2.37 -12.15 1.28
CA GLY A 381 1.92 -13.51 0.93
C GLY A 381 2.46 -14.02 -0.42
N LEU A 382 2.11 -15.26 -0.78
CA LEU A 382 2.42 -15.81 -2.11
C LEU A 382 2.00 -14.81 -3.19
N ALA A 383 2.79 -14.73 -4.27
CA ALA A 383 2.49 -13.82 -5.36
C ALA A 383 2.46 -12.32 -4.95
N GLY A 384 3.03 -11.95 -3.80
CA GLY A 384 3.11 -10.57 -3.34
C GLY A 384 4.10 -9.74 -4.16
N PRO A 385 3.65 -8.65 -4.81
CA PRO A 385 4.54 -7.81 -5.61
C PRO A 385 5.64 -7.17 -4.75
N PHE A 386 5.34 -6.81 -3.51
CA PHE A 386 6.31 -6.20 -2.58
C PHE A 386 7.58 -7.04 -2.40
N ALA A 387 7.42 -8.32 -2.05
CA ALA A 387 8.56 -9.22 -1.85
C ALA A 387 9.32 -9.51 -3.16
N TRP A 388 8.64 -9.45 -4.31
CA TRP A 388 9.29 -9.58 -5.60
C TRP A 388 10.15 -8.35 -5.90
N VAL A 389 9.61 -7.15 -5.74
CA VAL A 389 10.34 -5.91 -5.99
C VAL A 389 11.54 -5.76 -5.03
N VAL A 390 11.41 -6.06 -3.74
CA VAL A 390 12.55 -6.05 -2.78
C VAL A 390 13.69 -6.99 -3.23
N ARG A 391 13.38 -8.14 -3.82
CA ARG A 391 14.42 -9.04 -4.38
C ARG A 391 15.02 -8.50 -5.65
N MET A 392 14.21 -7.90 -6.52
CA MET A 392 14.72 -7.26 -7.74
C MET A 392 15.66 -6.10 -7.41
N TRP A 393 15.42 -5.36 -6.34
CA TRP A 393 16.34 -4.33 -5.84
C TRP A 393 17.69 -4.91 -5.44
N GLY A 394 17.71 -6.00 -4.68
CA GLY A 394 18.95 -6.66 -4.30
C GLY A 394 19.75 -7.13 -5.51
N ALA A 395 19.07 -7.62 -6.55
CA ALA A 395 19.70 -8.00 -7.80
C ALA A 395 20.25 -6.79 -8.57
N ALA A 396 19.48 -5.70 -8.65
CA ALA A 396 19.93 -4.46 -9.26
C ALA A 396 21.19 -3.93 -8.58
N LEU A 397 21.20 -3.86 -7.24
CA LEU A 397 22.38 -3.44 -6.46
C LEU A 397 23.60 -4.32 -6.74
N ALA A 398 23.42 -5.64 -6.82
CA ALA A 398 24.50 -6.58 -7.12
C ALA A 398 25.11 -6.36 -8.51
N VAL A 399 24.32 -5.86 -9.47
CA VAL A 399 24.78 -5.54 -10.83
C VAL A 399 25.41 -4.16 -10.92
N LEU A 400 24.82 -3.15 -10.28
CA LEU A 400 25.27 -1.76 -10.41
C LEU A 400 26.58 -1.52 -9.68
N THR A 401 26.74 -2.09 -8.49
CA THR A 401 27.95 -1.91 -7.67
C THR A 401 29.25 -2.22 -8.44
N PRO A 402 29.41 -3.37 -9.13
CA PRO A 402 30.61 -3.63 -9.91
C PRO A 402 30.72 -2.73 -11.15
N VAL A 403 29.61 -2.34 -11.79
CA VAL A 403 29.64 -1.42 -12.94
C VAL A 403 30.19 -0.06 -12.52
N SER A 404 29.75 0.47 -11.38
CA SER A 404 30.28 1.72 -10.80
C SER A 404 31.79 1.64 -10.54
N ALA A 405 32.25 0.50 -10.01
CA ALA A 405 33.66 0.29 -9.70
C ALA A 405 34.54 0.24 -10.96
N VAL A 406 34.04 -0.34 -12.06
CA VAL A 406 34.76 -0.37 -13.34
C VAL A 406 34.89 1.04 -13.93
N TYR A 407 33.84 1.85 -13.88
CA TYR A 407 33.88 3.24 -14.37
C TYR A 407 34.85 4.11 -13.57
N LEU A 408 34.94 3.92 -12.25
CA LEU A 408 35.92 4.62 -11.40
C LEU A 408 37.36 4.38 -11.86
N VAL A 409 37.68 3.14 -12.28
CA VAL A 409 39.03 2.76 -12.70
C VAL A 409 39.34 3.26 -14.12
N ALA A 410 38.33 3.44 -14.96
CA ALA A 410 38.51 3.68 -16.39
C ALA A 410 38.68 5.16 -16.80
N ASP A 411 38.06 6.13 -16.11
CA ASP A 411 37.76 7.45 -16.71
C ASP A 411 38.42 8.68 -16.04
N GLY A 412 39.45 8.49 -15.23
CA GLY A 412 40.26 9.59 -14.66
C GLY A 412 39.43 10.66 -13.92
N ALA A 413 39.70 11.95 -14.17
CA ALA A 413 39.08 13.06 -13.44
C ALA A 413 37.56 13.21 -13.71
N GLY A 414 37.10 12.93 -14.94
CA GLY A 414 35.67 12.93 -15.30
C GLY A 414 34.90 11.78 -14.66
N GLY A 415 35.57 10.64 -14.43
CA GLY A 415 35.01 9.50 -13.71
C GLY A 415 34.63 9.80 -12.26
N SER A 416 35.24 10.80 -11.61
CA SER A 416 35.00 11.08 -10.18
C SER A 416 33.61 11.65 -9.89
N SER A 417 33.10 12.55 -10.73
CA SER A 417 31.77 13.15 -10.58
C SER A 417 30.67 12.14 -10.93
N LEU A 418 30.85 11.39 -12.02
CA LEU A 418 29.96 10.28 -12.39
C LEU A 418 29.97 9.21 -11.30
N PHE A 419 31.14 8.87 -10.76
CA PHE A 419 31.24 7.93 -9.65
C PHE A 419 30.55 8.43 -8.40
N ALA A 420 30.68 9.71 -8.04
CA ALA A 420 29.98 10.29 -6.89
C ALA A 420 28.45 10.22 -7.06
N ALA A 421 27.94 10.54 -8.25
CA ALA A 421 26.51 10.44 -8.57
C ALA A 421 26.01 8.99 -8.48
N VAL A 422 26.76 8.06 -9.06
CA VAL A 422 26.42 6.64 -9.05
C VAL A 422 26.53 6.06 -7.63
N LEU A 423 27.55 6.45 -6.86
CA LEU A 423 27.72 6.05 -5.47
C LEU A 423 26.58 6.56 -4.60
N LYS A 424 26.09 7.79 -4.83
CA LYS A 424 24.91 8.32 -4.13
C LYS A 424 23.70 7.41 -4.36
N VAL A 425 23.48 6.96 -5.59
CA VAL A 425 22.37 6.05 -5.93
C VAL A 425 22.58 4.65 -5.34
N VAL A 426 23.79 4.09 -5.49
CA VAL A 426 24.16 2.79 -4.93
C VAL A 426 24.08 2.79 -3.40
N ALA A 427 24.39 3.90 -2.73
CA ALA A 427 24.28 4.09 -1.29
C ALA A 427 22.83 4.33 -0.83
N ALA A 428 22.02 5.03 -1.63
CA ALA A 428 20.61 5.26 -1.33
C ALA A 428 19.81 3.95 -1.29
N LEU A 429 20.15 2.99 -2.14
CA LEU A 429 19.48 1.68 -2.22
C LEU A 429 19.50 0.87 -0.89
N PRO A 430 20.66 0.55 -0.27
CA PRO A 430 20.67 -0.17 1.00
C PRO A 430 20.01 0.65 2.10
N ILE A 431 20.18 1.98 2.13
CA ILE A 431 19.53 2.87 3.11
C ILE A 431 18.01 2.75 3.02
N THR A 432 17.45 2.76 1.82
CA THR A 432 16.01 2.66 1.58
C THR A 432 15.46 1.26 1.85
N LEU A 433 16.28 0.21 1.72
CA LEU A 433 15.90 -1.17 2.04
C LEU A 433 15.88 -1.52 3.54
N ILE A 434 16.55 -0.76 4.40
CA ILE A 434 16.66 -1.10 5.83
C ILE A 434 15.28 -1.27 6.48
N LEU A 435 14.37 -0.31 6.27
CA LEU A 435 13.03 -0.36 6.86
C LEU A 435 12.16 -1.50 6.31
N PRO A 436 11.96 -1.67 4.99
CA PRO A 436 11.15 -2.77 4.47
C PRO A 436 11.72 -4.15 4.85
N VAL A 437 13.05 -4.32 4.84
CA VAL A 437 13.70 -5.57 5.28
C VAL A 437 13.47 -5.81 6.78
N ALA A 438 13.61 -4.78 7.61
CA ALA A 438 13.31 -4.89 9.05
C ALA A 438 11.83 -5.24 9.30
N GLY A 439 10.91 -4.67 8.53
CA GLY A 439 9.48 -5.00 8.61
C GLY A 439 9.19 -6.46 8.23
N LEU A 440 9.83 -6.95 7.15
CA LEU A 440 9.77 -8.36 6.74
C LEU A 440 10.32 -9.29 7.82
N TRP A 441 11.48 -8.94 8.40
CA TRP A 441 12.09 -9.73 9.46
C TRP A 441 11.23 -9.75 10.72
N ALA A 442 10.66 -8.61 11.11
CA ALA A 442 9.80 -8.54 12.28
C ALA A 442 8.51 -9.37 12.10
N ALA A 443 7.91 -9.38 10.90
CA ALA A 443 6.78 -10.24 10.57
C ALA A 443 7.14 -11.74 10.71
N GLU A 444 8.26 -12.17 10.14
CA GLU A 444 8.73 -13.56 10.23
C GLU A 444 9.05 -13.99 11.67
N LEU A 445 9.73 -13.13 12.45
CA LEU A 445 10.04 -13.39 13.85
C LEU A 445 8.78 -13.41 14.72
N SER A 446 7.77 -12.59 14.40
CA SER A 446 6.48 -12.63 15.07
C SER A 446 5.72 -13.92 14.78
N ALA A 447 5.76 -14.39 13.53
CA ALA A 447 5.12 -15.62 13.12
C ALA A 447 5.77 -16.85 13.75
N ASP A 448 7.10 -16.88 13.82
CA ASP A 448 7.86 -17.89 14.57
C ASP A 448 7.47 -17.93 16.04
N ARG A 449 7.33 -16.76 16.67
CA ARG A 449 6.96 -16.66 18.07
C ARG A 449 5.56 -17.24 18.33
N TYR A 450 4.59 -16.95 17.46
CA TYR A 450 3.25 -17.52 17.56
C TYR A 450 3.25 -19.05 17.42
N ALA A 451 3.97 -19.58 16.42
CA ALA A 451 4.14 -21.02 16.25
C ALA A 451 4.79 -21.66 17.49
N MET A 452 5.86 -21.06 17.99
CA MET A 452 6.57 -21.53 19.18
C MET A 452 5.70 -21.49 20.44
N SER A 453 4.89 -20.45 20.66
CA SER A 453 4.02 -20.40 21.85
C SER A 453 2.96 -21.50 21.86
N ALA A 454 2.60 -22.02 20.69
CA ALA A 454 1.57 -23.04 20.54
C ALA A 454 2.13 -24.49 20.52
N VAL A 455 3.29 -24.74 19.89
CA VAL A 455 3.86 -26.11 19.78
C VAL A 455 5.26 -26.27 20.40
N GLY A 456 5.82 -25.22 20.98
CA GLY A 456 7.12 -25.21 21.64
C GLY A 456 8.32 -24.93 20.71
N PRO A 457 9.46 -24.53 21.28
CA PRO A 457 10.66 -24.13 20.52
C PRO A 457 11.33 -25.31 19.80
N ALA A 458 11.23 -26.53 20.34
CA ALA A 458 11.82 -27.72 19.73
C ALA A 458 11.13 -28.08 18.41
N ALA A 459 9.79 -28.03 18.35
CA ALA A 459 9.03 -28.29 17.14
C ALA A 459 9.34 -27.25 16.05
N LEU A 460 9.42 -25.97 16.41
CA LEU A 460 9.83 -24.91 15.49
C LEU A 460 11.27 -25.11 14.98
N ALA A 461 12.21 -25.48 15.86
CA ALA A 461 13.60 -25.73 15.45
C ALA A 461 13.71 -26.90 14.47
N ARG A 462 12.93 -27.98 14.65
CA ARG A 462 12.85 -29.10 13.70
C ARG A 462 12.21 -28.67 12.37
N ALA A 463 11.16 -27.84 12.42
CA ALA A 463 10.52 -27.27 11.23
C ALA A 463 11.46 -26.36 10.42
N LEU A 464 12.31 -25.58 11.10
CA LEU A 464 13.33 -24.72 10.50
C LEU A 464 14.61 -25.47 10.10
N GLY A 465 14.67 -26.79 10.35
CA GLY A 465 15.83 -27.65 10.11
C GLY A 465 16.32 -27.67 8.65
N PRO A 466 17.40 -28.41 8.34
CA PRO A 466 18.25 -28.21 7.15
C PRO A 466 17.63 -28.58 5.79
N ALA A 467 16.30 -28.58 5.65
CA ALA A 467 15.56 -28.93 4.44
C ALA A 467 15.73 -27.95 3.25
N ARG A 468 16.77 -27.10 3.24
CA ARG A 468 17.06 -26.26 2.07
C ARG A 468 18.17 -26.91 1.22
N PRO A 469 17.90 -27.24 -0.06
CA PRO A 469 18.96 -27.59 -0.99
C PRO A 469 20.01 -26.46 -1.03
N ARG A 470 21.27 -26.81 -1.35
CA ARG A 470 22.39 -25.86 -1.47
C ARG A 470 22.08 -24.80 -2.53
N ALA A 471 21.46 -23.70 -2.13
CA ALA A 471 21.26 -22.55 -3.00
C ALA A 471 22.59 -21.83 -3.25
N HIS A 472 22.74 -21.28 -4.47
CA HIS A 472 23.85 -20.41 -4.88
C HIS A 472 24.02 -19.25 -3.87
N PRO A 473 25.26 -18.80 -3.56
CA PRO A 473 25.51 -17.76 -2.56
C PRO A 473 24.73 -16.46 -2.82
N VAL A 474 24.61 -16.03 -4.08
CA VAL A 474 23.83 -14.83 -4.45
C VAL A 474 22.34 -14.99 -4.11
N LEU A 475 21.73 -16.12 -4.47
CA LEU A 475 20.33 -16.40 -4.12
C LEU A 475 20.13 -16.50 -2.61
N ARG A 476 21.14 -16.98 -1.88
CA ARG A 476 21.15 -17.00 -0.41
C ARG A 476 21.18 -15.60 0.17
N ALA A 477 22.01 -14.71 -0.37
CA ALA A 477 22.08 -13.30 0.05
C ALA A 477 20.76 -12.58 -0.24
N LEU A 478 20.17 -12.75 -1.44
CA LEU A 478 18.87 -12.18 -1.79
C LEU A 478 17.73 -12.72 -0.90
N ALA A 479 17.82 -13.97 -0.45
CA ALA A 479 16.85 -14.53 0.49
C ALA A 479 16.91 -13.86 1.87
N LEU A 480 18.06 -13.30 2.28
CA LEU A 480 18.19 -12.54 3.53
C LEU A 480 17.37 -11.25 3.51
N LEU A 481 17.08 -10.69 2.33
CA LEU A 481 16.25 -9.49 2.22
C LEU A 481 14.78 -9.77 2.55
N SER A 482 14.32 -11.02 2.40
CA SER A 482 12.93 -11.37 2.70
C SER A 482 12.75 -12.28 3.91
N HIS A 483 13.82 -12.89 4.43
CA HIS A 483 13.75 -13.75 5.59
C HIS A 483 14.96 -13.52 6.52
N PRO A 484 14.76 -13.45 7.84
CA PRO A 484 15.86 -13.33 8.78
C PRO A 484 16.77 -14.56 8.74
N PRO A 485 18.08 -14.43 9.03
CA PRO A 485 19.00 -15.55 9.13
C PRO A 485 18.47 -16.63 10.09
N LEU A 486 18.66 -17.91 9.76
CA LEU A 486 18.20 -19.03 10.60
C LEU A 486 18.70 -18.92 12.05
N ARG A 487 19.96 -18.51 12.23
CA ARG A 487 20.54 -18.29 13.58
C ARG A 487 19.77 -17.22 14.36
N LEU A 488 19.33 -16.15 13.69
CA LEU A 488 18.54 -15.09 14.31
C LEU A 488 17.14 -15.58 14.69
N ARG A 489 16.48 -16.35 13.82
CA ARG A 489 15.17 -16.98 14.10
C ARG A 489 15.25 -17.90 15.33
N LEU A 490 16.26 -18.79 15.37
CA LEU A 490 16.48 -19.70 16.50
C LEU A 490 16.88 -18.95 17.79
N TRP A 491 17.67 -17.87 17.69
CA TRP A 491 18.02 -17.04 18.84
C TRP A 491 16.80 -16.31 19.39
N ALA A 492 15.99 -15.70 18.52
CA ALA A 492 14.75 -15.02 18.91
C ALA A 492 13.76 -15.99 19.59
N ALA A 493 13.67 -17.23 19.09
CA ALA A 493 12.88 -18.28 19.72
C ALA A 493 13.36 -18.58 21.16
N ARG A 494 14.68 -18.60 21.41
CA ARG A 494 15.25 -18.83 22.74
C ARG A 494 14.99 -17.71 23.75
N LEU A 495 14.74 -16.48 23.29
CA LEU A 495 14.48 -15.34 24.18
C LEU A 495 13.08 -15.37 24.81
N TRP A 496 12.21 -16.29 24.41
CA TRP A 496 10.87 -16.40 24.98
C TRP A 496 10.90 -16.94 26.43
N PRO A 497 10.06 -16.40 27.34
CA PRO A 497 8.99 -15.41 27.13
C PRO A 497 9.40 -13.93 27.21
N GLY A 498 10.63 -13.62 27.66
CA GLY A 498 11.07 -12.24 27.96
C GLY A 498 11.39 -11.36 26.74
N GLY A 499 11.71 -11.95 25.59
CA GLY A 499 12.25 -11.24 24.41
C GLY A 499 11.28 -10.32 23.64
N THR A 500 10.08 -10.08 24.16
CA THR A 500 9.05 -9.25 23.48
C THR A 500 9.51 -7.82 23.24
N ALA A 501 10.15 -7.21 24.25
CA ALA A 501 10.64 -5.85 24.13
C ALA A 501 11.75 -5.75 23.08
N ALA A 502 12.68 -6.69 23.06
CA ALA A 502 13.75 -6.73 22.04
C ALA A 502 13.19 -6.86 20.62
N LEU A 503 12.17 -7.70 20.42
CA LEU A 503 11.52 -7.86 19.12
C LEU A 503 10.68 -6.64 18.70
N ALA A 504 9.97 -6.01 19.63
CA ALA A 504 9.24 -4.78 19.35
C ALA A 504 10.19 -3.59 19.08
N ALA A 505 11.39 -3.58 19.67
CA ALA A 505 12.42 -2.57 19.42
C ALA A 505 13.16 -2.74 18.08
N LEU A 506 12.94 -3.82 17.32
CA LEU A 506 13.60 -4.03 16.02
C LEU A 506 13.32 -2.89 15.03
N TRP A 507 12.10 -2.37 15.02
CA TRP A 507 11.73 -1.29 14.10
C TRP A 507 12.36 0.06 14.45
N PRO A 508 12.26 0.56 15.71
CA PRO A 508 13.04 1.72 16.14
C PRO A 508 14.54 1.56 15.88
N LEU A 509 15.11 0.39 16.15
CA LEU A 509 16.52 0.11 15.89
C LEU A 509 16.85 0.20 14.40
N ALA A 510 15.96 -0.26 13.51
CA ALA A 510 16.15 -0.13 12.07
C ALA A 510 16.21 1.34 11.61
N ILE A 511 15.46 2.25 12.27
CA ILE A 511 15.56 3.70 12.00
C ILE A 511 16.93 4.23 12.42
N VAL A 512 17.42 3.84 13.60
CA VAL A 512 18.77 4.22 14.05
C VAL A 512 19.84 3.71 13.10
N VAL A 513 19.75 2.44 12.68
CA VAL A 513 20.67 1.84 11.70
C VAL A 513 20.59 2.57 10.36
N ARG A 514 19.39 2.99 9.92
CA ARG A 514 19.21 3.79 8.72
C ARG A 514 19.89 5.16 8.83
N ILE A 515 19.72 5.87 9.94
CA ILE A 515 20.36 7.17 10.18
C ILE A 515 21.89 7.00 10.20
N ALA A 516 22.40 5.99 10.91
CA ALA A 516 23.82 5.69 10.94
C ALA A 516 24.37 5.37 9.54
N ALA A 517 23.61 4.62 8.73
CA ALA A 517 23.99 4.35 7.34
C ALA A 517 24.05 5.65 6.52
N ILE A 518 23.05 6.54 6.63
CA ILE A 518 23.07 7.86 5.96
C ILE A 518 24.34 8.64 6.33
N VAL A 519 24.67 8.71 7.62
CA VAL A 519 25.89 9.40 8.12
C VAL A 519 27.15 8.80 7.52
N VAL A 520 27.30 7.47 7.56
CA VAL A 520 28.48 6.77 7.03
C VAL A 520 28.63 7.00 5.53
N PHE A 521 27.54 6.86 4.77
CA PHE A 521 27.58 7.04 3.32
C PHE A 521 27.84 8.49 2.92
N GLN A 522 27.31 9.47 3.66
CA GLN A 522 27.59 10.89 3.41
C GLN A 522 29.06 11.23 3.70
N LEU A 523 29.64 10.67 4.77
CA LEU A 523 31.07 10.81 5.05
C LEU A 523 31.91 10.24 3.90
N ILE A 524 31.59 9.03 3.43
CA ILE A 524 32.29 8.40 2.31
C ILE A 524 32.18 9.28 1.05
N ALA A 525 30.97 9.77 0.73
CA ALA A 525 30.75 10.63 -0.42
C ALA A 525 31.58 11.91 -0.37
N LEU A 526 31.59 12.62 0.77
CA LEU A 526 32.37 13.87 0.92
C LEU A 526 33.88 13.65 0.83
N ASN A 527 34.40 12.56 1.42
CA ASN A 527 35.82 12.23 1.32
C ASN A 527 36.23 11.89 -0.13
N LEU A 528 35.34 11.22 -0.89
CA LEU A 528 35.59 10.89 -2.30
C LEU A 528 35.51 12.12 -3.22
N THR A 529 34.78 13.17 -2.83
CA THR A 529 34.75 14.45 -3.55
C THR A 529 35.93 15.37 -3.17
N GLY A 530 36.89 14.89 -2.39
CA GLY A 530 38.12 15.61 -2.06
C GLY A 530 38.06 16.44 -0.77
N SER A 531 36.94 16.44 -0.04
CA SER A 531 36.88 17.08 1.28
C SER A 531 37.78 16.32 2.26
N SER A 532 38.47 17.06 3.13
CA SER A 532 39.22 16.40 4.21
C SER A 532 38.28 15.65 5.16
N PHE A 533 38.78 14.61 5.84
CA PHE A 533 37.96 13.86 6.79
C PHE A 533 37.37 14.75 7.89
N GLY A 534 38.15 15.71 8.42
CA GLY A 534 37.70 16.64 9.45
C GLY A 534 36.66 17.66 8.98
N GLU A 535 36.71 18.07 7.71
CA GLU A 535 35.66 18.88 7.08
C GLU A 535 34.39 18.05 6.85
N SER A 536 34.54 16.84 6.29
CA SER A 536 33.43 15.91 6.07
C SER A 536 32.66 15.62 7.37
N VAL A 537 33.39 15.36 8.46
CA VAL A 537 32.80 15.15 9.80
C VAL A 537 32.06 16.39 10.28
N ARG A 538 32.63 17.60 10.14
CA ARG A 538 31.96 18.85 10.53
C ARG A 538 30.70 19.09 9.72
N THR A 539 30.74 18.90 8.40
CA THR A 539 29.58 19.06 7.51
C THR A 539 28.47 18.06 7.87
N VAL A 540 28.83 16.79 8.10
CA VAL A 540 27.87 15.73 8.46
C VAL A 540 27.26 15.98 9.82
N ILE A 541 28.06 16.37 10.82
CA ILE A 541 27.55 16.72 12.16
C ILE A 541 26.68 17.97 12.10
N GLY A 542 27.06 18.98 11.32
CA GLY A 542 26.29 20.20 11.13
C GLY A 542 24.93 19.97 10.46
N GLY A 543 24.85 18.98 9.55
CA GLY A 543 23.61 18.59 8.88
C GLY A 543 22.70 17.65 9.67
N LEU A 544 23.19 17.01 10.75
CA LEU A 544 22.41 16.06 11.54
C LEU A 544 21.07 16.61 12.05
N PRO A 545 20.95 17.85 12.59
CA PRO A 545 19.67 18.37 13.08
C PRO A 545 18.60 18.40 11.99
N GLU A 546 18.97 18.78 10.77
CA GLU A 546 18.07 18.84 9.62
C GLU A 546 17.65 17.42 9.19
N TRP A 547 18.61 16.49 9.07
CA TRP A 547 18.30 15.10 8.71
C TRP A 547 17.50 14.35 9.78
N LEU A 548 17.69 14.71 11.04
CA LEU A 548 16.93 14.15 12.16
C LEU A 548 15.53 14.75 12.25
N SER A 549 15.25 15.93 11.68
CA SER A 549 13.93 16.56 11.77
C SER A 549 12.81 15.67 11.21
N PRO A 550 12.90 15.12 9.98
CA PRO A 550 11.92 14.13 9.49
C PRO A 550 11.86 12.86 10.34
N ALA A 551 13.02 12.42 10.84
CA ALA A 551 13.10 11.22 11.69
C ALA A 551 12.43 11.44 13.05
N ARG A 552 12.48 12.64 13.64
CA ARG A 552 11.84 12.97 14.93
C ARG A 552 10.33 12.79 14.87
N THR A 553 9.70 13.25 13.79
CA THR A 553 8.26 13.05 13.58
C THR A 553 7.94 11.56 13.54
N GLN A 554 8.66 10.78 12.72
CA GLN A 554 8.48 9.33 12.63
C GLN A 554 8.73 8.61 13.97
N LEU A 555 9.78 9.00 14.70
CA LEU A 555 10.09 8.43 16.02
C LEU A 555 9.01 8.75 17.05
N THR A 556 8.42 9.95 16.99
CA THR A 556 7.30 10.34 17.85
C THR A 556 6.06 9.51 17.56
N GLU A 557 5.71 9.33 16.28
CA GLU A 557 4.60 8.48 15.84
C GLU A 557 4.80 7.02 16.28
N ILE A 558 6.00 6.48 16.13
CA ILE A 558 6.33 5.11 16.56
C ILE A 558 6.25 4.98 18.09
N THR A 559 6.69 5.99 18.82
CA THR A 559 6.58 6.02 20.28
C THR A 559 5.11 5.99 20.71
N ALA A 560 4.29 6.87 20.12
CA ALA A 560 2.86 6.92 20.39
C ALA A 560 2.17 5.59 20.04
N LEU A 561 2.52 5.02 18.88
CA LEU A 561 2.02 3.73 18.44
C LEU A 561 2.40 2.61 19.43
N LEU A 562 3.66 2.52 19.87
CA LEU A 562 4.10 1.50 20.83
C LEU A 562 3.37 1.63 22.18
N VAL A 563 3.17 2.85 22.66
CA VAL A 563 2.42 3.12 23.90
C VAL A 563 0.96 2.69 23.75
N ALA A 564 0.34 2.98 22.60
CA ALA A 564 -1.06 2.65 22.33
C ALA A 564 -1.28 1.19 21.86
N TRP A 565 -0.24 0.50 21.42
CA TRP A 565 -0.34 -0.80 20.76
C TRP A 565 -1.08 -1.87 21.58
N PRO A 566 -0.90 -1.98 22.91
CA PRO A 566 -1.65 -2.94 23.71
C PRO A 566 -3.17 -2.81 23.61
N LEU A 567 -3.66 -1.59 23.34
CA LEU A 567 -5.08 -1.27 23.14
C LEU A 567 -5.51 -1.51 21.69
N ILE A 568 -4.62 -1.25 20.73
CA ILE A 568 -4.88 -1.39 19.29
C ILE A 568 -4.84 -2.85 18.84
N ALA A 569 -3.92 -3.66 19.37
CA ALA A 569 -3.68 -5.04 18.91
C ALA A 569 -4.94 -5.92 18.91
N PRO A 570 -5.84 -5.88 19.92
CA PRO A 570 -7.09 -6.64 19.87
C PRO A 570 -8.02 -6.19 18.74
N LEU A 571 -8.07 -4.89 18.44
CA LEU A 571 -8.86 -4.34 17.34
C LEU A 571 -8.24 -4.76 16.00
N TRP A 572 -6.92 -4.66 15.89
CA TRP A 572 -6.17 -5.10 14.71
C TRP A 572 -6.45 -6.57 14.38
N LEU A 573 -6.39 -7.46 15.37
CA LEU A 573 -6.70 -8.88 15.17
C LEU A 573 -8.12 -9.13 14.68
N ARG A 574 -9.11 -8.36 15.17
CA ARG A 574 -10.51 -8.45 14.72
C ARG A 574 -10.71 -8.02 13.27
N VAL A 575 -9.86 -7.11 12.76
CA VAL A 575 -9.94 -6.69 11.36
C VAL A 575 -9.66 -7.86 10.43
N TRP A 576 -8.69 -8.71 10.78
CA TRP A 576 -8.19 -9.79 9.93
C TRP A 576 -8.77 -11.17 10.26
N THR A 577 -9.08 -11.44 11.53
CA THR A 577 -9.59 -12.74 11.98
C THR A 577 -10.72 -12.57 13.00
N PRO A 578 -11.80 -13.39 12.95
CA PRO A 578 -12.90 -13.30 13.90
C PRO A 578 -12.58 -13.87 15.30
N VAL A 579 -11.31 -14.21 15.56
CA VAL A 579 -10.88 -14.85 16.81
C VAL A 579 -10.74 -13.80 17.91
N HIS A 580 -11.20 -14.14 19.13
CA HIS A 580 -11.03 -13.26 20.28
C HIS A 580 -9.55 -13.09 20.62
N ALA A 581 -9.09 -11.85 20.67
CA ALA A 581 -7.73 -11.51 21.05
C ALA A 581 -7.61 -11.38 22.58
N SER A 582 -6.58 -11.98 23.17
CA SER A 582 -6.24 -11.71 24.57
C SER A 582 -5.72 -10.29 24.74
N ARG A 583 -5.94 -9.70 25.92
CA ARG A 583 -5.32 -8.42 26.29
C ARG A 583 -3.79 -8.57 26.26
N GLN A 584 -3.12 -7.61 25.61
CA GLN A 584 -1.66 -7.53 25.61
C GLN A 584 -1.19 -6.90 26.92
N ARG A 585 0.00 -7.28 27.44
CA ARG A 585 0.57 -6.53 28.58
C ARG A 585 1.36 -5.32 28.07
N PHE A 586 1.30 -4.21 28.80
CA PHE A 586 1.89 -2.94 28.37
C PHE A 586 3.41 -2.91 28.46
N ALA A 587 3.98 -3.52 29.50
CA ALA A 587 5.38 -3.32 29.86
C ALA A 587 6.39 -3.51 28.71
N PRO A 588 6.32 -4.57 27.88
CA PRO A 588 7.31 -4.74 26.80
C PRO A 588 7.27 -3.64 25.74
N TYR A 589 6.10 -3.10 25.43
CA TYR A 589 5.95 -2.03 24.45
C TYR A 589 6.38 -0.70 25.02
N LEU A 590 6.11 -0.42 26.30
CA LEU A 590 6.62 0.76 26.98
C LEU A 590 8.14 0.77 27.02
N VAL A 591 8.78 -0.35 27.36
CA VAL A 591 10.25 -0.49 27.31
C VAL A 591 10.77 -0.24 25.90
N SER A 592 10.09 -0.78 24.88
CA SER A 592 10.48 -0.58 23.47
C SER A 592 10.29 0.87 23.01
N ALA A 593 9.32 1.58 23.58
CA ALA A 593 9.02 2.98 23.27
C ALA A 593 10.05 3.96 23.85
N LEU A 594 10.84 3.55 24.87
CA LEU A 594 11.88 4.40 25.45
C LEU A 594 12.94 4.80 24.43
N VAL A 595 13.39 3.88 23.57
CA VAL A 595 14.43 4.15 22.57
C VAL A 595 13.99 5.24 21.57
N PRO A 596 12.88 5.08 20.83
CA PRO A 596 12.44 6.14 19.91
C PRO A 596 12.01 7.40 20.65
N GLY A 597 11.44 7.29 21.86
CA GLY A 597 11.03 8.45 22.66
C GLY A 597 12.21 9.33 23.11
N LEU A 598 13.31 8.72 23.55
CA LEU A 598 14.54 9.43 23.91
C LEU A 598 15.21 10.08 22.69
N LEU A 599 15.18 9.42 21.53
CA LEU A 599 15.71 9.99 20.29
C LEU A 599 14.84 11.14 19.77
N ALA A 600 13.51 11.03 19.89
CA ALA A 600 12.57 12.07 19.48
C ALA A 600 12.68 13.32 20.35
N SER A 601 12.90 13.18 21.66
CA SER A 601 12.98 14.31 22.61
C SER A 601 14.27 15.13 22.54
N GLY A 602 15.27 14.68 21.78
CA GLY A 602 16.45 15.50 21.46
C GLY A 602 17.41 15.73 22.63
N THR A 603 17.30 14.98 23.73
CA THR A 603 18.12 15.15 24.94
C THR A 603 19.61 14.83 24.76
N LEU A 604 20.03 14.31 23.60
CA LEU A 604 21.42 13.98 23.31
C LEU A 604 22.24 15.13 22.69
N GLY A 605 21.64 16.29 22.37
CA GLY A 605 22.26 17.27 21.47
C GLY A 605 22.39 18.72 21.94
N ALA A 606 21.82 19.11 23.08
CA ALA A 606 22.02 20.47 23.60
C ALA A 606 23.37 20.57 24.32
N GLY A 607 24.46 20.49 23.57
CA GLY A 607 25.73 21.05 24.04
C GLY A 607 25.54 22.54 24.27
N PRO A 608 26.17 23.14 25.31
CA PRO A 608 26.09 24.58 25.52
C PRO A 608 26.53 25.25 24.23
N SER A 609 25.66 26.05 23.63
CA SER A 609 25.98 26.89 22.50
C SER A 609 27.12 27.81 22.92
N THR A 610 28.36 27.40 22.65
CA THR A 610 29.53 28.26 22.78
C THR A 610 29.34 29.36 21.74
N GLY A 611 28.92 30.53 22.20
CA GLY A 611 28.79 31.71 21.36
C GLY A 611 30.05 31.89 20.54
N SER A 612 29.92 31.79 19.23
CA SER A 612 31.00 32.06 18.29
C SER A 612 31.43 33.50 18.46
N GLY A 613 32.62 33.70 19.03
CA GLY A 613 33.30 34.98 19.06
C GLY A 613 33.43 35.54 17.65
N GLN A 614 33.03 36.80 17.52
CA GLN A 614 33.20 37.67 16.36
C GLN A 614 34.64 37.57 15.82
N ALA A 615 34.81 37.05 14.61
CA ALA A 615 36.07 37.17 13.86
C ALA A 615 36.11 38.55 13.18
N GLY A 616 37.18 39.30 13.44
CA GLY A 616 37.37 40.67 12.94
C GLY A 616 37.64 40.77 11.43
N PRO A 617 37.65 42.00 10.88
CA PRO A 617 37.74 42.24 9.44
C PRO A 617 39.17 42.08 8.92
N VAL A 618 39.30 41.45 7.75
CA VAL A 618 40.55 41.37 6.96
C VAL A 618 40.52 42.46 5.87
N PRO A 619 41.63 43.18 5.58
CA PRO A 619 41.64 44.31 4.66
C PRO A 619 41.72 43.91 3.18
N GLY A 620 41.06 44.71 2.34
CA GLY A 620 40.93 44.51 0.89
C GLY A 620 42.18 44.89 0.09
N ALA A 621 42.39 44.19 -1.02
CA ALA A 621 43.40 44.48 -2.03
C ALA A 621 42.75 45.16 -3.24
N THR A 622 43.26 46.33 -3.61
CA THR A 622 42.85 47.14 -4.76
C THR A 622 43.57 46.63 -6.02
N ALA A 623 42.83 46.31 -7.08
CA ALA A 623 43.38 46.11 -8.41
C ALA A 623 42.66 47.01 -9.43
N THR A 624 43.46 47.82 -10.12
CA THR A 624 43.06 48.77 -11.15
C THR A 624 42.92 48.03 -12.49
N VAL A 625 41.77 48.18 -13.17
CA VAL A 625 41.57 47.68 -14.54
C VAL A 625 41.25 48.86 -15.47
N THR A 626 41.99 48.88 -16.58
CA THR A 626 42.01 49.87 -17.65
C THR A 626 40.75 49.80 -18.53
N ALA A 627 40.28 50.96 -18.96
CA ALA A 627 39.05 51.17 -19.74
C ALA A 627 39.06 50.51 -21.13
N VAL A 628 37.91 49.92 -21.52
CA VAL A 628 37.54 49.60 -22.90
C VAL A 628 36.27 50.38 -23.25
N VAL A 629 36.27 50.92 -24.46
CA VAL A 629 35.28 51.85 -25.04
C VAL A 629 33.91 51.17 -25.23
N THR A 630 32.86 51.73 -24.61
CA THR A 630 31.44 51.35 -24.76
C THR A 630 30.80 52.08 -25.94
N THR A 631 30.05 51.36 -26.78
CA THR A 631 28.95 51.92 -27.57
C THR A 631 27.78 52.21 -26.63
N ALA A 632 27.34 53.47 -26.57
CA ALA A 632 26.36 53.96 -25.60
C ALA A 632 24.99 53.27 -25.73
N ALA A 633 24.55 52.62 -24.64
CA ALA A 633 23.15 52.32 -24.40
C ALA A 633 22.41 53.60 -23.94
N PRO A 634 21.11 53.77 -24.25
CA PRO A 634 20.35 54.96 -23.85
C PRO A 634 20.26 55.08 -22.32
N GLN A 635 20.61 56.27 -21.80
CA GLN A 635 20.63 56.58 -20.37
C GLN A 635 19.29 56.30 -19.66
N ALA A 636 19.39 55.74 -18.46
CA ALA A 636 18.27 55.27 -17.65
C ALA A 636 18.06 56.16 -16.42
N THR A 637 16.99 56.96 -16.37
CA THR A 637 16.42 57.52 -15.12
C THR A 637 14.97 57.92 -15.33
N ALA A 638 14.11 57.66 -14.33
CA ALA A 638 12.84 58.31 -13.92
C ALA A 638 11.75 58.71 -14.95
N ASP A 639 12.06 58.84 -16.24
CA ASP A 639 11.18 59.20 -17.36
C ASP A 639 10.48 57.99 -18.01
N ARG A 640 10.77 56.77 -17.53
CA ARG A 640 10.30 55.53 -18.19
C ARG A 640 8.79 55.28 -18.05
N THR A 641 8.13 55.89 -17.07
CA THR A 641 6.65 55.87 -16.96
C THR A 641 5.98 56.69 -18.06
N GLY A 642 6.69 57.64 -18.70
CA GLY A 642 6.21 58.41 -19.86
C GLY A 642 6.54 57.78 -21.22
N LEU A 643 7.28 56.66 -21.23
CA LEU A 643 7.69 55.95 -22.44
C LEU A 643 6.80 54.74 -22.76
N ILE A 644 5.72 54.51 -22.00
CA ILE A 644 4.74 53.46 -22.29
C ILE A 644 4.00 53.86 -23.58
N ASP A 645 4.20 53.10 -24.66
CA ASP A 645 3.46 53.28 -25.91
C ASP A 645 2.01 52.81 -25.72
N ASP A 646 1.07 53.75 -25.78
CA ASP A 646 -0.38 53.54 -25.61
C ASP A 646 -1.11 53.21 -26.92
N ARG A 647 -0.38 53.08 -28.04
CA ARG A 647 -0.97 52.80 -29.35
C ARG A 647 -1.48 51.34 -29.45
N PRO A 648 -2.64 51.11 -30.09
CA PRO A 648 -3.24 49.78 -30.18
C PRO A 648 -2.39 48.81 -31.02
N TRP A 649 -2.15 47.64 -30.43
CA TRP A 649 -1.39 46.51 -30.97
C TRP A 649 -1.98 45.98 -32.29
N THR A 650 -1.14 45.76 -33.32
CA THR A 650 -1.52 45.10 -34.58
C THR A 650 -0.85 43.71 -34.64
N GLY A 651 -1.49 42.73 -34.00
CA GLY A 651 -1.04 41.34 -33.81
C GLY A 651 -1.98 40.63 -32.82
N GLN A 652 -1.71 39.39 -32.37
CA GLN A 652 -2.56 38.72 -31.36
C GLN A 652 -2.83 39.61 -30.14
N GLU A 653 -4.10 39.83 -29.78
CA GLU A 653 -4.49 40.78 -28.75
C GLU A 653 -3.80 40.48 -27.41
N LEU A 654 -3.12 41.48 -26.82
CA LEU A 654 -2.73 41.44 -25.41
C LEU A 654 -3.98 41.24 -24.53
N PRO A 655 -3.87 40.56 -23.38
CA PRO A 655 -2.63 40.07 -22.74
C PRO A 655 -2.05 38.81 -23.40
N VAL A 656 -0.72 38.64 -23.35
CA VAL A 656 -0.02 37.43 -23.83
C VAL A 656 0.84 36.81 -22.74
N ASP A 657 0.86 35.49 -22.70
CA ASP A 657 1.74 34.67 -21.88
C ASP A 657 2.94 34.23 -22.74
N LEU A 658 4.15 34.59 -22.28
CA LEU A 658 5.43 34.25 -22.89
C LEU A 658 6.10 33.15 -22.06
N ARG A 659 6.44 32.04 -22.71
CA ARG A 659 7.07 30.89 -22.07
C ARG A 659 8.39 30.55 -22.72
N ILE A 660 9.46 30.46 -21.92
CA ILE A 660 10.78 30.09 -22.41
C ILE A 660 10.78 28.61 -22.81
N GLN A 661 11.16 28.31 -24.05
CA GLN A 661 11.40 26.97 -24.53
C GLN A 661 12.84 26.56 -24.19
N ALA A 662 13.00 25.50 -23.40
CA ALA A 662 14.31 24.88 -23.20
C ALA A 662 14.64 23.97 -24.41
N PRO A 663 15.91 23.88 -24.84
CA PRO A 663 17.11 24.49 -24.25
C PRO A 663 17.36 25.95 -24.71
N TYR A 664 18.10 26.73 -23.90
CA TYR A 664 18.59 28.07 -24.26
C TYR A 664 19.50 28.02 -25.50
N ARG A 665 19.42 29.03 -26.38
CA ARG A 665 20.36 29.18 -27.50
C ARG A 665 21.73 29.68 -27.03
N LYS A 666 21.74 30.59 -26.04
CA LYS A 666 22.95 31.13 -25.42
C LYS A 666 22.70 31.32 -23.92
N LEU A 667 23.69 30.99 -23.09
CA LEU A 667 23.68 31.24 -21.65
C LEU A 667 25.11 31.42 -21.19
N GLU A 668 25.57 32.67 -21.14
CA GLU A 668 26.94 33.05 -20.79
C GLU A 668 26.93 33.86 -19.49
N GLN A 669 27.83 33.50 -18.58
CA GLN A 669 28.00 34.19 -17.32
C GLN A 669 29.25 35.05 -17.37
N HIS A 670 29.10 36.32 -17.01
CA HIS A 670 30.19 37.26 -16.80
C HIS A 670 30.36 37.49 -15.29
N GLY A 671 31.52 37.12 -14.73
CA GLY A 671 31.85 37.23 -13.30
C GLY A 671 31.86 35.88 -12.55
N ASP A 672 32.42 35.87 -11.34
CA ASP A 672 32.87 34.66 -10.63
C ASP A 672 31.85 34.01 -9.66
N ASP A 673 30.54 34.13 -9.89
CA ASP A 673 29.50 33.51 -9.02
C ASP A 673 28.86 32.26 -9.67
N PRO A 674 29.44 31.06 -9.55
CA PRO A 674 28.94 29.86 -10.24
C PRO A 674 27.55 29.41 -9.78
N GLU A 675 27.11 29.82 -8.58
CA GLU A 675 25.77 29.49 -8.07
C GLU A 675 24.70 30.22 -8.89
N TRP A 676 25.03 31.43 -9.36
CA TRP A 676 24.14 32.34 -10.06
C TRP A 676 23.55 31.77 -11.36
N ARG A 677 24.38 31.13 -12.19
CA ARG A 677 23.93 30.56 -13.47
C ARG A 677 22.91 29.43 -13.27
N SER A 678 23.07 28.63 -12.23
CA SER A 678 22.16 27.52 -11.92
C SER A 678 20.79 28.01 -11.43
N VAL A 679 20.80 29.03 -10.57
CA VAL A 679 19.59 29.68 -10.05
C VAL A 679 18.83 30.34 -11.20
N ALA A 680 19.56 31.06 -12.05
CA ALA A 680 18.97 31.78 -13.17
C ALA A 680 18.37 30.86 -14.24
N ALA A 681 19.11 29.83 -14.67
CA ALA A 681 18.62 28.85 -15.64
C ALA A 681 17.38 28.10 -15.12
N GLY A 682 17.34 27.82 -13.80
CA GLY A 682 16.19 27.17 -13.18
C GLY A 682 14.96 28.07 -13.06
N TRP A 683 15.13 29.38 -12.93
CA TRP A 683 14.02 30.34 -12.82
C TRP A 683 13.42 30.68 -14.19
N LEU A 684 14.28 30.98 -15.17
CA LEU A 684 13.88 31.28 -16.54
C LEU A 684 13.08 30.12 -17.17
N GLY A 685 13.49 28.87 -16.94
CA GLY A 685 12.81 27.70 -17.50
C GLY A 685 11.49 27.31 -16.79
N ALA A 686 11.22 27.85 -15.60
CA ALA A 686 10.11 27.42 -14.74
C ALA A 686 8.96 28.42 -14.62
N GLY A 687 9.07 29.61 -15.24
CA GLY A 687 8.07 30.66 -15.11
C GLY A 687 7.27 30.96 -16.37
N VAL A 688 6.14 31.64 -16.16
CA VAL A 688 5.34 32.27 -17.22
C VAL A 688 5.44 33.78 -17.05
N TRP A 689 5.83 34.46 -18.13
CA TRP A 689 5.87 35.92 -18.17
C TRP A 689 4.58 36.42 -18.82
N ARG A 690 3.91 37.38 -18.19
CA ARG A 690 2.66 37.96 -18.70
C ARG A 690 2.88 39.42 -19.04
N ALA A 691 2.67 39.75 -20.30
CA ALA A 691 2.64 41.13 -20.76
C ALA A 691 1.19 41.62 -20.79
N GLU A 692 0.92 42.69 -20.03
CA GLU A 692 -0.39 43.31 -19.89
C GLU A 692 -0.54 44.53 -20.81
N ARG A 693 -1.79 44.91 -21.14
CA ARG A 693 -2.09 46.04 -22.04
C ARG A 693 -1.58 47.39 -21.56
N ASP A 694 -1.37 47.56 -20.26
CA ASP A 694 -0.95 48.82 -19.64
C ASP A 694 0.58 48.96 -19.54
N GLY A 695 1.33 48.13 -20.28
CA GLY A 695 2.80 48.17 -20.29
C GLY A 695 3.45 47.44 -19.12
N ARG A 696 2.66 46.76 -18.28
CA ARG A 696 3.19 45.96 -17.16
C ARG A 696 3.67 44.59 -17.63
N LEU A 697 4.79 44.15 -17.06
CA LEU A 697 5.31 42.79 -17.19
C LEU A 697 5.28 42.11 -15.83
N ALA A 698 4.52 41.02 -15.71
CA ALA A 698 4.45 40.20 -14.51
C ALA A 698 5.11 38.85 -14.74
N PHE A 699 5.71 38.27 -13.70
CA PHE A 699 6.25 36.91 -13.74
C PHE A 699 5.54 36.05 -12.72
N SER A 700 5.05 34.88 -13.16
CA SER A 700 4.46 33.87 -12.28
C SER A 700 5.37 32.66 -12.19
N ASP A 701 5.86 32.36 -10.98
CA ASP A 701 6.64 31.16 -10.70
C ASP A 701 5.70 29.96 -10.54
N LEU A 702 5.83 28.95 -11.41
CA LEU A 702 5.04 27.72 -11.33
C LEU A 702 5.47 26.83 -10.14
N ALA A 703 6.65 27.04 -9.56
CA ALA A 703 7.25 26.18 -8.55
C ALA A 703 7.31 26.77 -7.13
N LYS A 704 6.85 28.02 -6.91
CA LYS A 704 6.94 28.77 -5.64
C LYS A 704 8.29 28.54 -4.92
N ARG A 705 9.39 29.08 -5.47
CA ARG A 705 10.69 28.99 -4.82
C ARG A 705 10.77 29.97 -3.64
N PRO A 706 11.09 29.52 -2.41
CA PRO A 706 11.27 30.42 -1.27
C PRO A 706 12.50 31.32 -1.49
N GLY A 707 12.33 32.62 -1.29
CA GLY A 707 13.42 33.61 -1.28
C GLY A 707 13.62 34.41 -2.58
N LEU A 708 12.80 34.21 -3.62
CA LEU A 708 12.77 35.09 -4.79
C LEU A 708 11.36 35.66 -4.98
N ARG A 709 11.23 36.97 -5.13
CA ARG A 709 9.97 37.68 -5.32
C ARG A 709 10.09 38.59 -6.54
N PRO A 710 9.55 38.19 -7.70
CA PRO A 710 9.45 39.11 -8.83
C PRO A 710 8.58 40.29 -8.42
N THR A 711 9.01 41.51 -8.74
CA THR A 711 8.19 42.71 -8.58
C THR A 711 7.63 43.12 -9.95
N GLU A 712 6.84 44.19 -10.00
CA GLU A 712 6.24 44.64 -11.26
C GLU A 712 7.32 45.25 -12.17
N GLY A 713 7.49 44.64 -13.35
CA GLY A 713 8.34 45.15 -14.42
C GLY A 713 7.55 45.94 -15.44
N GLY A 714 8.24 46.52 -16.41
CA GLY A 714 7.63 47.20 -17.55
C GLY A 714 8.21 46.72 -18.87
N TRP A 715 7.50 47.06 -19.95
CA TRP A 715 7.96 46.77 -21.31
C TRP A 715 7.58 47.90 -22.26
N LEU A 716 8.32 48.00 -23.37
CA LEU A 716 8.14 48.96 -24.45
C LEU A 716 8.32 48.26 -25.79
N ARG A 717 7.32 48.33 -26.66
CA ARG A 717 7.42 47.80 -28.03
C ARG A 717 7.78 48.89 -29.03
N ILE A 718 8.76 48.63 -29.88
CA ILE A 718 9.15 49.47 -31.01
C ILE A 718 9.18 48.57 -32.25
N GLY A 719 8.19 48.69 -33.13
CA GLY A 719 8.04 47.78 -34.27
C GLY A 719 7.80 46.34 -33.79
N ASP A 720 8.63 45.39 -34.21
CA ASP A 720 8.55 43.99 -33.78
C ASP A 720 9.47 43.65 -32.60
N THR A 721 10.13 44.64 -32.01
CA THR A 721 11.01 44.45 -30.86
C THR A 721 10.33 44.93 -29.58
N VAL A 722 10.24 44.07 -28.56
CA VAL A 722 9.78 44.43 -27.21
C VAL A 722 10.98 44.53 -26.28
N THR A 723 11.31 45.73 -25.82
CA THR A 723 12.30 45.96 -24.76
C THR A 723 11.61 45.84 -23.41
N PHE A 724 12.20 45.14 -22.44
CA PHE A 724 11.60 44.97 -21.12
C PHE A 724 12.60 45.09 -19.98
N TRP A 725 12.07 45.35 -18.79
CA TRP A 725 12.80 45.36 -17.53
C TRP A 725 11.95 44.73 -16.42
N LEU A 726 12.53 43.83 -15.64
CA LEU A 726 11.86 43.20 -14.51
C LEU A 726 12.76 43.18 -13.27
N PRO A 727 12.36 43.82 -12.17
CA PRO A 727 13.07 43.69 -10.91
C PRO A 727 12.65 42.40 -10.20
N VAL A 728 13.62 41.76 -9.54
CA VAL A 728 13.45 40.54 -8.77
C VAL A 728 14.14 40.74 -7.43
N GLU A 729 13.38 40.65 -6.35
CA GLU A 729 13.91 40.68 -4.99
C GLU A 729 14.37 39.27 -4.60
N ARG A 730 15.57 39.15 -4.05
CA ARG A 730 16.12 37.92 -3.48
C ARG A 730 16.39 38.12 -2.00
N ASP A 731 15.76 37.32 -1.16
CA ASP A 731 16.08 37.25 0.26
C ASP A 731 17.24 36.25 0.44
N ALA A 732 18.46 36.75 0.64
CA ALA A 732 19.65 35.94 0.88
C ALA A 732 20.30 36.37 2.20
N ALA A 733 20.47 35.43 3.13
CA ALA A 733 21.14 35.65 4.42
C ALA A 733 20.57 36.81 5.29
N GLY A 734 19.28 37.14 5.13
CA GLY A 734 18.63 38.21 5.88
C GLY A 734 18.72 39.60 5.23
N GLU A 735 19.34 39.71 4.07
CA GLU A 735 19.34 40.92 3.23
C GLU A 735 18.49 40.69 1.98
N THR A 736 17.64 41.66 1.65
CA THR A 736 16.87 41.68 0.39
C THR A 736 17.72 42.36 -0.69
N MET A 737 18.11 41.58 -1.69
CA MET A 737 18.87 42.05 -2.84
C MET A 737 17.93 42.28 -4.02
N ILE A 738 18.02 43.42 -4.69
CA ILE A 738 17.29 43.67 -5.94
C ILE A 738 18.16 43.30 -7.13
N ILE A 739 17.57 42.54 -8.04
CA ILE A 739 18.22 42.07 -9.25
C ILE A 739 17.36 42.53 -10.42
N GLU A 740 17.96 43.03 -11.50
CA GLU A 740 17.23 43.55 -12.65
C GLU A 740 17.50 42.68 -13.88
N ILE A 741 16.43 42.26 -14.55
CA ILE A 741 16.49 41.57 -15.84
C ILE A 741 16.09 42.57 -16.90
N ASN A 742 16.99 42.87 -17.84
CA ASN A 742 16.73 43.76 -18.95
C ASN A 742 16.94 43.02 -20.25
N GLY A 743 16.06 43.20 -21.24
CA GLY A 743 16.23 42.50 -22.50
C GLY A 743 15.36 43.02 -23.62
N THR A 744 15.51 42.39 -24.78
CA THR A 744 14.71 42.61 -25.98
C THR A 744 14.13 41.28 -26.46
N ILE A 745 12.89 41.31 -26.92
CA ILE A 745 12.21 40.19 -27.57
C ILE A 745 11.94 40.60 -29.00
N ASP A 746 12.54 39.90 -29.95
CA ASP A 746 12.26 40.04 -31.37
C ASP A 746 11.10 39.12 -31.78
N LEU A 747 10.01 39.72 -32.26
CA LEU A 747 8.79 39.07 -32.73
C LEU A 747 8.71 39.00 -34.26
N SER A 748 9.70 39.53 -35.00
CA SER A 748 9.65 39.63 -36.47
C SER A 748 9.82 38.28 -37.17
N GLY A 749 10.39 37.30 -36.46
CA GLY A 749 10.56 35.93 -36.93
C GLY A 749 9.35 35.03 -36.60
N GLY A 750 9.21 33.91 -37.33
CA GLY A 750 8.20 32.88 -37.02
C GLY A 750 8.36 32.21 -35.64
N GLN A 751 9.43 32.53 -34.90
CA GLN A 751 9.65 32.19 -33.50
C GLN A 751 10.14 33.44 -32.77
N ALA A 752 9.53 33.78 -31.64
CA ALA A 752 9.97 34.90 -30.81
C ALA A 752 11.31 34.56 -30.15
N VAL A 753 12.29 35.47 -30.24
CA VAL A 753 13.62 35.30 -29.65
C VAL A 753 13.86 36.39 -28.62
N MET A 754 14.27 35.99 -27.42
CA MET A 754 14.59 36.90 -26.32
C MET A 754 16.08 36.93 -26.06
N ASP A 755 16.66 38.12 -26.10
CA ASP A 755 18.02 38.42 -25.66
C ASP A 755 17.95 39.25 -24.39
N ALA A 756 18.53 38.77 -23.29
CA ALA A 756 18.41 39.42 -22.00
C ALA A 756 19.69 39.34 -21.18
N LEU A 757 19.89 40.39 -20.39
CA LEU A 757 20.96 40.57 -19.43
C LEU A 757 20.35 40.60 -18.03
N TRP A 758 20.83 39.71 -17.17
CA TRP A 758 20.42 39.62 -15.77
C TRP A 758 21.57 40.04 -14.88
N ALA A 759 21.46 41.20 -14.22
CA ALA A 759 22.54 41.79 -13.44
C ALA A 759 22.10 42.21 -12.04
N ARG A 760 23.04 42.16 -11.09
CA ARG A 760 22.85 42.59 -9.70
C ARG A 760 22.84 44.13 -9.61
N LYS A 761 21.89 44.68 -8.85
CA LYS A 761 21.83 46.12 -8.55
C LYS A 761 22.04 46.35 -7.04
N PRO A 762 23.24 46.78 -6.60
CA PRO A 762 23.58 46.80 -5.16
C PRO A 762 22.76 47.78 -4.31
N ASP A 763 22.19 48.83 -4.91
CA ASP A 763 21.67 49.99 -4.16
C ASP A 763 20.53 50.73 -4.87
N GLY A 764 19.93 50.14 -5.91
CA GLY A 764 18.90 50.80 -6.72
C GLY A 764 19.40 51.99 -7.54
N SER A 765 20.71 52.31 -7.51
CA SER A 765 21.29 53.42 -8.27
C SER A 765 21.37 53.10 -9.77
N ALA A 766 21.36 54.13 -10.61
CA ALA A 766 21.45 54.03 -12.07
C ALA A 766 22.88 53.70 -12.58
N ALA A 767 23.63 52.87 -11.85
CA ALA A 767 24.96 52.43 -12.27
C ALA A 767 24.88 51.54 -13.52
N ASP A 768 25.88 51.65 -14.40
CA ASP A 768 25.99 50.85 -15.63
C ASP A 768 26.02 49.36 -15.30
N LEU A 769 25.01 48.62 -15.79
CA LEU A 769 24.81 47.18 -15.56
C LEU A 769 26.02 46.33 -15.96
N GLY A 770 26.85 46.83 -16.90
CA GLY A 770 28.06 46.15 -17.36
C GLY A 770 29.20 46.08 -16.35
N SER A 771 29.07 46.72 -15.18
CA SER A 771 30.10 46.72 -14.13
C SER A 771 29.91 45.64 -13.06
N PHE A 772 28.82 44.87 -13.12
CA PHE A 772 28.47 43.85 -12.13
C PHE A 772 28.50 42.45 -12.74
N PRO A 773 28.59 41.39 -11.91
CA PRO A 773 28.35 40.03 -12.36
C PRO A 773 26.99 39.97 -13.05
N ALA A 774 26.99 39.54 -14.30
CA ALA A 774 25.83 39.54 -15.16
C ALA A 774 25.73 38.24 -15.93
N LEU A 775 24.51 37.81 -16.20
CA LEU A 775 24.23 36.63 -17.00
C LEU A 775 23.54 37.08 -18.28
N GLU A 776 24.19 36.85 -19.41
CA GLU A 776 23.62 37.06 -20.73
C GLU A 776 22.98 35.77 -21.21
N PHE A 777 21.74 35.85 -21.70
CA PHE A 777 21.04 34.68 -22.21
C PHE A 777 20.18 35.00 -23.43
N THR A 778 20.14 34.04 -24.36
CA THR A 778 19.28 34.05 -25.55
C THR A 778 18.37 32.84 -25.50
N ALA A 779 17.06 33.07 -25.59
CA ALA A 779 16.05 32.02 -25.51
C ALA A 779 15.00 32.14 -26.62
N VAL A 780 14.42 31.02 -27.03
CA VAL A 780 13.23 31.01 -27.89
C VAL A 780 12.00 31.01 -26.99
N LEU A 781 11.01 31.85 -27.32
CA LEU A 781 9.76 31.94 -26.58
C LEU A 781 8.61 31.28 -27.35
N ASP A 782 7.75 30.60 -26.61
CA ASP A 782 6.39 30.31 -27.03
C ASP A 782 5.50 31.50 -26.63
N VAL A 783 4.69 31.98 -27.55
CA VAL A 783 3.82 33.14 -27.35
C VAL A 783 2.38 32.67 -27.49
N SER A 784 1.61 32.82 -26.42
CA SER A 784 0.21 32.43 -26.39
C SER A 784 -0.66 33.56 -25.87
N THR A 785 -1.92 33.64 -26.31
CA THR A 785 -2.90 34.56 -25.73
C THR A 785 -3.13 34.17 -24.27
N ALA A 786 -2.97 35.13 -23.36
CA ALA A 786 -3.27 34.90 -21.96
C ALA A 786 -4.80 34.74 -21.77
N PRO A 787 -5.23 33.90 -20.80
CA PRO A 787 -6.64 33.55 -20.59
C PRO A 787 -7.52 34.70 -20.10
#